data_AF-A0A7V4XC41-F1
#
_entry.id   AF-A0A7V4XC41-F1
#
_cell.length_a   1.000
_cell.length_b   1.000
_cell.length_c   1.000
_cell.angle_alpha   90.00
_cell.angle_beta   90.00
_cell.angle_gamma   90.00
#
_symmetry.space_group_name_H-M   'P 1'
#
loop_
_entity.id
_entity.type
_entity.pdbx_description
1 polymer ?
#
loop_
_entity_poly.entity_id
_entity_poly.type
_entity_poly.pdbx_seq_one_letter_code
_entity_poly.pdbx_strand_id
1 'polypeptide(L)'
;MKKIFALMATVLFVLLAASQLPAFTPFYEGFENYNVAQLDFQGPWWPLYPNGNFPADLRVISGLDHGVTPHGGSKMVRATNYGVIDQDANGINLAYRVGDGAMLTGSFVVDWWFYDQLGPGGTACVDCLGIDQVTGVPNNADPTNTSSSAYAWVQRMTVGMAGNQTTGFDATKYQARIIGNTTTDGAYNAQGWFNLPSATRSIGWHEGKIIVSAPAADGTNTLAVYIDNMVTPAIVKNSKTKGGFNVLELSCAYGTSTAYFDDISVTQLLPLSGLISDAKALADGTNVALPSKILTVAPGGGLAGDSDVVYVEESGRTGAIRVHAPGVAALKLGEGDVVGVVGTIASANGEKYIDNAFLTRVNGVKPLDAVGMSNKAACDKAALGMFVKIWGAVQSVGSDNFVISDGSAVPVTVKCGATMTKPNTGDVVRVRGVIDNDGTGPVLYMNNEQVDWTMGAADYQPLPFPGAYKYARDFLVVGPFADSTLTTDAARLGHDFIADATGGQADETTLWQSAYRPAPGVALGDKVWKRSSGVGDNVSFITEYPTNNTNSVFYAHIWLYSPTDQILGMRIGSDDCSRVYVDGQQCYETPDTTKGRSESQGQDSIGFLPLHTGFNSILMKVENGTGGCGVDIQFVDSSNQGTAGYGGAVGWPGLGYLLANPIAL
;
A
#
# COMPACT_ATOMS: atom_id res chain seq x y z
N MET A 1 -21.42 -16.66 0.12
CA MET A 1 -20.32 -15.67 0.33
C MET A 1 -19.34 -16.15 1.41
N LYS A 2 -18.59 -17.23 1.12
CA LYS A 2 -17.48 -17.79 1.94
C LYS A 2 -16.62 -18.69 1.03
N LYS A 3 -15.89 -18.12 0.07
CA LYS A 3 -14.97 -18.88 -0.83
C LYS A 3 -13.87 -17.98 -1.45
N ILE A 4 -13.09 -17.26 -0.64
CA ILE A 4 -11.89 -16.54 -1.15
C ILE A 4 -10.59 -16.86 -0.38
N PHE A 5 -10.62 -17.61 0.74
CA PHE A 5 -9.42 -17.77 1.58
C PHE A 5 -8.73 -19.14 1.56
N ALA A 6 -8.99 -20.01 0.59
CA ALA A 6 -8.39 -21.35 0.60
C ALA A 6 -8.02 -21.84 -0.82
N LEU A 7 -6.92 -21.34 -1.38
CA LEU A 7 -6.15 -22.10 -2.39
C LEU A 7 -4.75 -21.49 -2.65
N MET A 8 -3.83 -21.63 -1.69
CA MET A 8 -2.38 -21.54 -1.95
C MET A 8 -1.67 -22.55 -1.06
N ALA A 9 -1.90 -23.84 -1.30
CA ALA A 9 -1.22 -24.89 -0.55
C ALA A 9 -1.17 -26.21 -1.33
N THR A 10 -0.58 -26.25 -2.55
CA THR A 10 -0.02 -27.51 -3.08
C THR A 10 1.01 -27.28 -4.21
N VAL A 11 2.17 -26.65 -3.93
CA VAL A 11 3.46 -27.08 -4.50
C VAL A 11 4.53 -26.80 -3.44
N LEU A 12 5.04 -27.87 -2.82
CA LEU A 12 6.12 -27.79 -1.83
C LEU A 12 7.43 -27.56 -2.59
N PHE A 13 7.86 -26.31 -2.74
CA PHE A 13 9.22 -25.99 -3.19
C PHE A 13 10.15 -25.93 -1.97
N VAL A 14 11.14 -26.83 -1.95
CA VAL A 14 12.25 -26.77 -0.99
C VAL A 14 13.15 -25.59 -1.38
N LEU A 15 13.15 -24.53 -0.58
CA LEU A 15 14.07 -23.39 -0.74
C LEU A 15 15.48 -23.81 -0.30
N LEU A 16 16.37 -24.01 -1.26
CA LEU A 16 17.82 -23.87 -1.07
C LEU A 16 18.23 -22.51 -1.63
N ALA A 17 19.13 -21.82 -0.92
CA ALA A 17 19.62 -20.47 -1.23
C ALA A 17 20.30 -20.41 -2.61
N ALA A 18 19.53 -20.17 -3.66
CA ALA A 18 19.99 -19.68 -4.94
C ALA A 18 19.82 -18.15 -4.96
N SER A 19 20.68 -17.44 -5.69
CA SER A 19 20.62 -15.98 -5.86
C SER A 19 19.21 -15.56 -6.29
N GLN A 20 18.47 -14.96 -5.36
CA GLN A 20 17.12 -14.49 -5.61
C GLN A 20 17.17 -13.18 -6.38
N LEU A 21 16.26 -13.02 -7.34
CA LEU A 21 16.07 -11.75 -8.04
C LEU A 21 15.75 -10.64 -7.03
N PRO A 22 16.31 -9.43 -7.11
CA PRO A 22 15.86 -8.30 -6.29
C PRO A 22 14.33 -8.14 -6.32
N ALA A 23 13.76 -7.64 -5.24
CA ALA A 23 12.34 -7.31 -5.20
C ALA A 23 11.99 -6.28 -6.29
N PHE A 24 10.93 -6.50 -7.07
CA PHE A 24 10.55 -5.58 -8.14
C PHE A 24 9.07 -5.18 -8.16
N THR A 25 8.81 -3.96 -8.63
CA THR A 25 7.45 -3.43 -8.82
C THR A 25 6.73 -4.21 -9.91
N PRO A 26 5.52 -4.76 -9.65
CA PRO A 26 4.70 -5.40 -10.66
C PRO A 26 4.56 -4.55 -11.93
N PHE A 27 4.77 -5.16 -13.08
CA PHE A 27 4.46 -4.56 -14.37
C PHE A 27 3.02 -4.89 -14.75
N TYR A 28 2.25 -3.91 -15.21
CA TYR A 28 0.92 -4.09 -15.76
C TYR A 28 0.73 -3.19 -16.99
N GLU A 29 0.15 -3.76 -18.04
CA GLU A 29 -0.09 -3.12 -19.32
C GLU A 29 -1.44 -3.53 -19.89
N GLY A 30 -2.41 -2.62 -19.84
CA GLY A 30 -3.72 -2.74 -20.53
C GLY A 30 -3.84 -1.82 -21.75
N PHE A 31 -2.73 -1.22 -22.21
CA PHE A 31 -2.63 -0.34 -23.38
C PHE A 31 -3.42 0.98 -23.31
N GLU A 32 -4.09 1.25 -22.19
CA GLU A 32 -4.97 2.42 -22.00
C GLU A 32 -4.26 3.77 -22.15
N ASN A 33 -2.96 3.82 -21.85
CA ASN A 33 -2.17 5.04 -21.92
C ASN A 33 -1.60 5.34 -23.31
N TYR A 34 -1.81 4.46 -24.29
CA TYR A 34 -1.25 4.62 -25.64
C TYR A 34 -2.21 5.35 -26.57
N ASN A 35 -1.66 6.10 -27.53
CA ASN A 35 -2.43 6.59 -28.65
C ASN A 35 -2.80 5.44 -29.59
N VAL A 36 -3.96 5.54 -30.25
CA VAL A 36 -4.40 4.57 -31.25
C VAL A 36 -3.54 4.72 -32.51
N ALA A 37 -2.51 3.90 -32.61
CA ALA A 37 -1.54 3.88 -33.69
C ALA A 37 -0.65 2.62 -33.55
N GLN A 38 0.47 2.58 -34.26
CA GLN A 38 1.55 1.62 -33.97
C GLN A 38 1.92 1.70 -32.49
N LEU A 39 2.11 0.54 -31.86
CA LEU A 39 2.57 0.40 -30.49
C LEU A 39 3.97 1.02 -30.43
N ASP A 40 4.04 2.17 -29.76
CA ASP A 40 5.10 3.16 -29.95
C ASP A 40 6.49 2.65 -29.53
N PHE A 41 7.45 2.68 -30.46
CA PHE A 41 8.89 2.46 -30.22
C PHE A 41 9.52 3.52 -29.29
N GLN A 42 8.89 4.69 -29.13
CA GLN A 42 9.27 5.76 -28.20
C GLN A 42 8.34 5.84 -26.97
N GLY A 43 7.39 4.91 -26.86
CA GLY A 43 6.54 4.79 -25.69
C GLY A 43 7.31 4.25 -24.49
N PRO A 44 6.81 4.43 -23.26
CA PRO A 44 7.57 4.14 -22.06
C PRO A 44 7.79 2.66 -21.77
N TRP A 45 7.45 1.69 -22.64
CA TRP A 45 7.57 0.25 -22.30
C TRP A 45 7.89 -0.74 -23.44
N TRP A 46 7.54 -0.48 -24.72
CA TRP A 46 7.64 -1.46 -25.83
C TRP A 46 8.70 -1.21 -26.94
N PRO A 47 9.96 -0.87 -26.63
CA PRO A 47 10.93 -0.45 -27.64
C PRO A 47 11.79 -1.57 -28.27
N LEU A 48 11.58 -2.85 -27.95
CA LEU A 48 12.42 -3.94 -28.50
C LEU A 48 11.91 -4.44 -29.88
N TYR A 49 12.71 -4.17 -30.92
CA TYR A 49 12.68 -4.66 -32.32
C TYR A 49 11.49 -4.27 -33.21
N PRO A 50 11.80 -3.92 -34.48
CA PRO A 50 11.17 -4.48 -35.67
C PRO A 50 12.01 -5.68 -36.15
N ASN A 51 11.38 -6.82 -36.43
CA ASN A 51 12.07 -7.92 -37.11
C ASN A 51 12.56 -7.41 -38.49
N GLY A 52 13.83 -7.64 -38.80
CA GLY A 52 14.59 -6.91 -39.83
C GLY A 52 13.86 -6.65 -41.15
N ASN A 53 13.98 -5.42 -41.66
CA ASN A 53 13.42 -4.93 -42.93
C ASN A 53 11.88 -4.87 -43.07
N PHE A 54 11.09 -5.15 -42.03
CA PHE A 54 9.62 -5.07 -42.13
C PHE A 54 9.07 -3.88 -41.30
N PRO A 55 8.36 -2.92 -41.91
CA PRO A 55 7.93 -1.67 -41.25
C PRO A 55 6.62 -1.77 -40.43
N ALA A 56 6.22 -2.96 -39.99
CA ALA A 56 4.95 -3.16 -39.28
C ALA A 56 5.20 -3.67 -37.85
N ASP A 57 4.90 -2.82 -36.88
CA ASP A 57 4.88 -3.14 -35.44
C ASP A 57 3.46 -3.58 -35.04
N LEU A 58 3.26 -4.08 -33.82
CA LEU A 58 1.91 -4.22 -33.27
C LEU A 58 1.19 -2.86 -33.26
N ARG A 59 -0.13 -2.86 -33.29
CA ARG A 59 -0.98 -1.67 -33.32
C ARG A 59 -1.93 -1.65 -32.12
N VAL A 60 -1.98 -0.51 -31.44
CA VAL A 60 -2.97 -0.20 -30.42
C VAL A 60 -4.29 0.15 -31.10
N ILE A 61 -5.34 -0.53 -30.67
CA ILE A 61 -6.71 -0.43 -31.15
C ILE A 61 -7.58 0.08 -30.00
N SER A 62 -8.54 0.95 -30.30
CA SER A 62 -9.58 1.36 -29.36
C SER A 62 -10.95 0.79 -29.77
N GLY A 63 -11.64 0.14 -28.84
CA GLY A 63 -12.97 -0.41 -29.06
C GLY A 63 -13.00 -1.60 -30.04
N LEU A 64 -14.12 -1.78 -30.73
CA LEU A 64 -14.38 -2.92 -31.62
C LEU A 64 -13.50 -2.90 -32.88
N ASP A 65 -12.75 -3.97 -33.14
CA ASP A 65 -11.98 -4.19 -34.37
C ASP A 65 -12.22 -5.62 -34.87
N HIS A 66 -12.67 -5.75 -36.12
CA HIS A 66 -12.98 -7.04 -36.77
C HIS A 66 -13.84 -8.01 -35.94
N GLY A 67 -14.77 -7.47 -35.12
CA GLY A 67 -15.66 -8.29 -34.29
C GLY A 67 -15.10 -8.62 -32.90
N VAL A 68 -13.89 -8.17 -32.56
CA VAL A 68 -13.25 -8.36 -31.26
C VAL A 68 -13.29 -7.04 -30.49
N THR A 69 -13.78 -7.08 -29.25
CA THR A 69 -13.67 -5.98 -28.29
C THR A 69 -12.53 -6.25 -27.32
N PRO A 70 -11.88 -5.21 -26.76
CA PRO A 70 -10.91 -5.35 -25.67
C PRO A 70 -11.44 -6.25 -24.55
N HIS A 71 -10.55 -7.00 -23.92
CA HIS A 71 -10.88 -7.84 -22.78
C HIS A 71 -11.15 -6.96 -21.55
N GLY A 72 -10.20 -6.08 -21.28
CA GLY A 72 -10.27 -5.05 -20.25
C GLY A 72 -10.35 -3.66 -20.88
N GLY A 73 -10.76 -2.67 -20.08
CA GLY A 73 -10.66 -1.26 -20.46
C GLY A 73 -11.32 -0.89 -21.81
N SER A 74 -10.61 -0.11 -22.60
CA SER A 74 -11.05 0.45 -23.88
C SER A 74 -10.08 0.19 -25.03
N LYS A 75 -8.88 -0.35 -24.77
CA LYS A 75 -7.83 -0.59 -25.77
C LYS A 75 -7.24 -1.98 -25.67
N MET A 76 -6.70 -2.46 -26.78
CA MET A 76 -5.98 -3.74 -26.91
C MET A 76 -4.96 -3.63 -28.06
N VAL A 77 -4.11 -4.65 -28.26
CA VAL A 77 -3.16 -4.68 -29.38
C VAL A 77 -3.35 -5.88 -30.30
N ARG A 78 -2.95 -5.73 -31.58
CA ARG A 78 -2.86 -6.80 -32.59
C ARG A 78 -1.78 -6.47 -33.63
N ALA A 79 -1.53 -7.35 -34.60
CA ALA A 79 -0.71 -7.01 -35.78
C ALA A 79 -1.18 -5.71 -36.47
N THR A 80 -0.30 -4.92 -37.08
CA THR A 80 -0.63 -3.69 -37.82
C THR A 80 -1.52 -3.96 -39.01
N ASN A 81 -1.17 -4.93 -39.85
CA ASN A 81 -1.90 -5.24 -41.09
C ASN A 81 -2.77 -6.49 -40.90
N TYR A 82 -4.06 -6.28 -40.67
CA TYR A 82 -5.00 -7.38 -40.50
C TYR A 82 -5.07 -8.28 -41.74
N GLY A 83 -4.85 -9.58 -41.55
CA GLY A 83 -4.92 -10.59 -42.61
C GLY A 83 -3.66 -10.71 -43.48
N VAL A 84 -2.59 -9.97 -43.17
CA VAL A 84 -1.31 -10.01 -43.87
C VAL A 84 -0.31 -10.79 -43.03
N ILE A 85 0.59 -11.53 -43.69
CA ILE A 85 1.74 -12.16 -43.03
C ILE A 85 2.94 -11.20 -43.15
N ASP A 86 3.19 -10.43 -42.11
CA ASP A 86 4.33 -9.50 -41.99
C ASP A 86 5.18 -9.73 -40.73
N GLN A 87 4.80 -10.70 -39.87
CA GLN A 87 5.60 -11.17 -38.73
C GLN A 87 5.91 -10.07 -37.70
N ASP A 88 4.89 -9.28 -37.37
CA ASP A 88 4.95 -8.22 -36.37
C ASP A 88 5.40 -8.78 -35.01
N ALA A 89 6.41 -8.17 -34.40
CA ALA A 89 6.85 -8.53 -33.07
C ALA A 89 7.32 -7.30 -32.30
N ASN A 90 6.95 -7.20 -31.02
CA ASN A 90 7.41 -6.15 -30.12
C ASN A 90 7.82 -6.76 -28.78
N GLY A 91 8.91 -6.24 -28.20
CA GLY A 91 9.38 -6.67 -26.90
C GLY A 91 9.45 -5.56 -25.83
N ILE A 92 9.55 -6.00 -24.59
CA ILE A 92 9.85 -5.18 -23.40
C ILE A 92 11.16 -5.66 -22.79
N ASN A 93 12.04 -4.72 -22.40
CA ASN A 93 13.27 -5.03 -21.70
C ASN A 93 12.99 -5.29 -20.21
N LEU A 94 12.57 -6.50 -19.86
CA LEU A 94 12.25 -6.86 -18.47
C LEU A 94 13.43 -6.64 -17.53
N ALA A 95 14.66 -6.91 -17.96
CA ALA A 95 15.83 -6.70 -17.09
C ALA A 95 15.94 -5.24 -16.68
N TYR A 96 15.85 -4.29 -17.61
CA TYR A 96 15.86 -2.87 -17.29
C TYR A 96 14.61 -2.41 -16.54
N ARG A 97 13.43 -2.85 -17.00
CA ARG A 97 12.14 -2.32 -16.54
C ARG A 97 11.69 -2.85 -15.19
N VAL A 98 12.01 -4.09 -14.88
CA VAL A 98 11.63 -4.72 -13.61
C VAL A 98 12.81 -5.38 -12.90
N GLY A 99 13.87 -5.79 -13.58
CA GLY A 99 14.99 -6.51 -12.99
C GLY A 99 16.12 -5.65 -12.40
N ASP A 100 16.00 -4.32 -12.38
CA ASP A 100 17.10 -3.38 -12.04
C ASP A 100 18.41 -3.68 -12.81
N GLY A 101 18.25 -4.02 -14.09
CA GLY A 101 19.31 -4.43 -15.00
C GLY A 101 19.81 -5.87 -14.83
N ALA A 102 19.29 -6.63 -13.88
CA ALA A 102 19.56 -8.06 -13.74
C ALA A 102 18.60 -8.92 -14.55
N MET A 103 19.07 -10.11 -14.96
CA MET A 103 18.21 -11.13 -15.53
C MET A 103 17.19 -11.64 -14.51
N LEU A 104 15.96 -11.91 -14.94
CA LEU A 104 14.90 -12.49 -14.12
C LEU A 104 15.17 -13.99 -13.90
N THR A 105 15.87 -14.32 -12.83
CA THR A 105 16.21 -15.69 -12.42
C THR A 105 15.33 -16.23 -11.29
N GLY A 106 14.64 -15.36 -10.54
CA GLY A 106 13.81 -15.71 -9.39
C GLY A 106 12.43 -16.26 -9.77
N SER A 107 11.58 -16.49 -8.77
CA SER A 107 10.19 -16.90 -9.03
C SER A 107 9.34 -15.70 -9.46
N PHE A 108 8.62 -15.80 -10.57
CA PHE A 108 7.69 -14.77 -11.05
C PHE A 108 6.56 -15.38 -11.89
N VAL A 109 5.50 -14.61 -12.11
CA VAL A 109 4.37 -14.93 -12.99
C VAL A 109 4.33 -13.93 -14.12
N VAL A 110 4.07 -14.42 -15.33
CA VAL A 110 3.59 -13.63 -16.45
C VAL A 110 2.16 -14.05 -16.74
N ASP A 111 1.27 -13.07 -16.82
CA ASP A 111 -0.16 -13.24 -17.04
C ASP A 111 -0.59 -12.32 -18.19
N TRP A 112 -1.48 -12.76 -19.07
CA TRP A 112 -1.99 -11.94 -20.16
C TRP A 112 -3.30 -12.49 -20.71
N TRP A 113 -4.04 -11.64 -21.42
CA TRP A 113 -5.19 -12.06 -22.20
C TRP A 113 -4.86 -12.10 -23.69
N PHE A 114 -5.33 -13.13 -24.38
CA PHE A 114 -5.23 -13.23 -25.83
C PHE A 114 -6.53 -13.74 -26.46
N TYR A 115 -6.86 -13.26 -27.67
CA TYR A 115 -8.05 -13.67 -28.39
C TYR A 115 -7.72 -14.68 -29.50
N ASP A 116 -8.29 -15.88 -29.44
CA ASP A 116 -8.21 -16.87 -30.53
C ASP A 116 -9.38 -16.68 -31.50
N GLN A 117 -9.06 -16.29 -32.75
CA GLN A 117 -10.06 -16.06 -33.78
C GLN A 117 -10.58 -17.33 -34.46
N LEU A 118 -9.85 -18.45 -34.38
CA LEU A 118 -10.08 -19.63 -35.21
C LEU A 118 -10.57 -20.84 -34.42
N GLY A 119 -10.15 -20.98 -33.16
CA GLY A 119 -10.48 -22.13 -32.32
C GLY A 119 -9.89 -23.45 -32.84
N PRO A 120 -10.49 -24.61 -32.48
CA PRO A 120 -9.96 -25.93 -32.81
C PRO A 120 -9.79 -26.17 -34.30
N GLY A 121 -8.59 -26.61 -34.71
CA GLY A 121 -8.30 -27.03 -36.08
C GLY A 121 -7.88 -25.89 -37.01
N GLY A 122 -8.01 -24.63 -36.59
CA GLY A 122 -7.48 -23.49 -37.35
C GLY A 122 -5.95 -23.46 -37.34
N THR A 123 -5.31 -23.13 -38.45
CA THR A 123 -3.83 -23.06 -38.54
C THR A 123 -3.31 -21.71 -39.04
N ALA A 124 -4.22 -20.78 -39.33
CA ALA A 124 -3.89 -19.47 -39.91
C ALA A 124 -3.54 -18.41 -38.87
N CYS A 125 -3.73 -18.67 -37.57
CA CYS A 125 -3.33 -17.78 -36.48
C CYS A 125 -2.10 -18.40 -35.80
N VAL A 126 -0.99 -17.66 -35.78
CA VAL A 126 0.34 -18.16 -35.38
C VAL A 126 0.98 -17.17 -34.41
N ASP A 127 0.22 -16.76 -33.41
CA ASP A 127 0.57 -15.62 -32.56
C ASP A 127 0.74 -16.08 -31.12
N CYS A 128 1.73 -15.49 -30.44
CA CYS A 128 2.13 -15.93 -29.11
C CYS A 128 2.72 -14.80 -28.27
N LEU A 129 2.69 -15.00 -26.96
CA LEU A 129 3.51 -14.26 -26.01
C LEU A 129 4.72 -15.12 -25.62
N GLY A 130 5.89 -14.48 -25.51
CA GLY A 130 7.15 -15.10 -25.10
C GLY A 130 7.78 -14.45 -23.88
N ILE A 131 8.46 -15.27 -23.07
CA ILE A 131 9.54 -14.81 -22.18
C ILE A 131 10.87 -15.37 -22.67
N ASP A 132 11.83 -14.46 -22.88
CA ASP A 132 13.04 -14.74 -23.63
C ASP A 132 14.30 -14.36 -22.84
N GLN A 133 15.37 -15.09 -23.12
CA GLN A 133 16.75 -14.71 -22.83
C GLN A 133 17.40 -14.26 -24.13
N VAL A 134 17.66 -12.96 -24.25
CA VAL A 134 18.20 -12.33 -25.45
C VAL A 134 19.54 -11.69 -25.13
N THR A 135 20.59 -12.03 -25.89
CA THR A 135 21.90 -11.38 -25.76
C THR A 135 21.89 -9.99 -26.38
N GLY A 136 22.73 -9.09 -25.87
CA GLY A 136 22.90 -7.73 -26.43
C GLY A 136 21.85 -6.72 -25.97
N VAL A 137 20.85 -7.13 -25.18
CA VAL A 137 19.88 -6.22 -24.55
C VAL A 137 20.58 -5.41 -23.44
N PRO A 138 20.54 -4.06 -23.47
CA PRO A 138 21.14 -3.24 -22.42
C PRO A 138 20.48 -3.49 -21.07
N ASN A 139 21.23 -3.37 -19.98
CA ASN A 139 20.69 -3.55 -18.62
C ASN A 139 20.10 -2.27 -18.02
N ASN A 140 20.49 -1.10 -18.52
CA ASN A 140 20.18 0.19 -17.90
C ASN A 140 19.35 1.12 -18.80
N ALA A 141 18.91 0.62 -19.94
CA ALA A 141 18.08 1.35 -20.87
C ALA A 141 17.30 0.37 -21.72
N ASP A 142 16.21 0.86 -22.28
CA ASP A 142 15.64 0.23 -23.43
C ASP A 142 16.57 0.34 -24.64
N PRO A 143 16.66 -0.70 -25.48
CA PRO A 143 17.48 -0.62 -26.66
C PRO A 143 16.91 0.39 -27.66
N THR A 144 17.82 1.12 -28.31
CA THR A 144 17.49 2.12 -29.32
C THR A 144 17.72 1.61 -30.75
N ASN A 145 18.16 0.36 -30.92
CA ASN A 145 18.58 -0.18 -32.21
C ASN A 145 17.41 -0.86 -32.95
N THR A 146 17.21 -0.46 -34.20
CA THR A 146 16.14 -0.94 -35.10
C THR A 146 16.53 -2.17 -35.92
N SER A 147 17.70 -2.80 -35.67
CA SER A 147 18.15 -3.98 -36.43
C SER A 147 18.14 -5.27 -35.61
N SER A 148 17.39 -6.29 -36.08
CA SER A 148 17.30 -7.60 -35.42
C SER A 148 18.61 -8.40 -35.37
N SER A 149 19.63 -8.01 -36.14
CA SER A 149 20.93 -8.70 -36.19
C SER A 149 21.83 -8.47 -34.97
N ALA A 150 21.50 -7.50 -34.10
CA ALA A 150 22.31 -7.17 -32.92
C ALA A 150 22.04 -8.06 -31.70
N TYR A 151 21.10 -9.01 -31.82
CA TYR A 151 20.56 -9.72 -30.67
C TYR A 151 20.32 -11.20 -31.02
N ALA A 152 20.58 -12.10 -30.08
CA ALA A 152 20.37 -13.53 -30.28
C ALA A 152 19.58 -14.18 -29.14
N TRP A 153 18.57 -14.98 -29.50
CA TRP A 153 17.80 -15.79 -28.56
C TRP A 153 18.63 -16.96 -28.07
N VAL A 154 18.93 -16.94 -26.77
CA VAL A 154 19.60 -18.02 -26.05
C VAL A 154 18.56 -18.99 -25.50
N GLN A 155 17.45 -18.45 -25.01
CA GLN A 155 16.30 -19.23 -24.53
C GLN A 155 15.01 -18.49 -24.83
N ARG A 156 13.96 -19.26 -25.04
CA ARG A 156 12.61 -18.76 -25.29
C ARG A 156 11.60 -19.72 -24.70
N MET A 157 10.61 -19.17 -24.03
CA MET A 157 9.37 -19.84 -23.70
C MET A 157 8.21 -19.05 -24.31
N THR A 158 7.61 -19.56 -25.38
CA THR A 158 6.40 -18.96 -25.96
C THR A 158 5.17 -19.82 -25.73
N VAL A 159 4.02 -19.16 -25.58
CA VAL A 159 2.70 -19.78 -25.43
C VAL A 159 1.70 -19.04 -26.32
N GLY A 160 0.90 -19.80 -27.07
CA GLY A 160 -0.15 -19.22 -27.92
C GLY A 160 -0.61 -20.19 -29.00
N MET A 161 -1.00 -19.61 -30.14
CA MET A 161 -1.33 -20.35 -31.34
C MET A 161 -0.08 -20.54 -32.19
N ALA A 162 0.09 -21.71 -32.81
CA ALA A 162 1.19 -21.92 -33.75
C ALA A 162 0.71 -22.57 -35.05
N GLY A 163 1.45 -22.32 -36.13
CA GLY A 163 1.29 -23.04 -37.39
C GLY A 163 1.88 -24.44 -37.31
N ASN A 164 1.55 -25.28 -38.29
CA ASN A 164 2.07 -26.65 -38.37
C ASN A 164 3.60 -26.65 -38.51
N GLN A 165 4.30 -27.06 -37.44
CA GLN A 165 5.76 -27.09 -37.41
C GLN A 165 6.34 -28.38 -38.02
N THR A 166 5.67 -29.52 -37.82
CA THR A 166 6.02 -30.85 -38.38
C THR A 166 4.99 -31.89 -37.92
N THR A 167 5.17 -33.15 -38.31
CA THR A 167 4.40 -34.31 -37.84
C THR A 167 4.34 -34.36 -36.30
N GLY A 168 3.12 -34.44 -35.76
CA GLY A 168 2.86 -34.44 -34.31
C GLY A 168 2.24 -33.14 -33.78
N PHE A 169 2.21 -32.08 -34.58
CA PHE A 169 1.42 -30.88 -34.30
C PHE A 169 -0.09 -31.19 -34.26
N ASP A 170 -0.77 -30.70 -33.23
CA ASP A 170 -2.22 -30.82 -33.05
C ASP A 170 -2.88 -29.42 -33.08
N ALA A 171 -3.52 -29.10 -34.20
CA ALA A 171 -4.20 -27.82 -34.40
C ALA A 171 -5.41 -27.61 -33.48
N THR A 172 -5.86 -28.64 -32.74
CA THR A 172 -6.93 -28.51 -31.74
C THR A 172 -6.42 -28.00 -30.39
N LYS A 173 -5.10 -27.94 -30.19
CA LYS A 173 -4.44 -27.57 -28.93
C LYS A 173 -3.67 -26.26 -29.06
N TYR A 174 -3.65 -25.49 -27.97
CA TYR A 174 -2.67 -24.41 -27.84
C TYR A 174 -1.26 -25.01 -27.81
N GLN A 175 -0.28 -24.17 -28.15
CA GLN A 175 1.09 -24.59 -28.38
C GLN A 175 2.01 -23.86 -27.41
N ALA A 176 3.08 -24.54 -27.01
CA ALA A 176 4.19 -23.90 -26.34
C ALA A 176 5.50 -24.28 -27.00
N ARG A 177 6.48 -23.38 -26.97
CA ARG A 177 7.84 -23.67 -27.42
C ARG A 177 8.83 -23.35 -26.32
N ILE A 178 9.68 -24.31 -25.99
CA ILE A 178 10.84 -24.10 -25.11
C ILE A 178 12.09 -24.43 -25.91
N ILE A 179 12.90 -23.43 -26.23
CA ILE A 179 14.12 -23.66 -27.01
C ILE A 179 15.09 -24.58 -26.25
N GLY A 180 15.72 -25.49 -27.00
CA GLY A 180 16.64 -26.51 -26.48
C GLY A 180 15.94 -27.79 -25.99
N ASN A 181 14.62 -27.78 -25.74
CA ASN A 181 13.89 -29.02 -25.50
C ASN A 181 13.78 -29.81 -26.81
N THR A 182 13.78 -31.13 -26.72
CA THR A 182 13.64 -32.02 -27.88
C THR A 182 12.58 -33.10 -27.64
N THR A 183 12.45 -34.03 -28.59
CA THR A 183 11.51 -35.16 -28.45
C THR A 183 11.73 -36.01 -27.21
N THR A 184 12.97 -36.08 -26.68
CA THR A 184 13.25 -36.78 -25.42
C THR A 184 12.66 -36.09 -24.20
N ASP A 185 12.40 -34.78 -24.30
CA ASP A 185 11.75 -33.98 -23.26
C ASP A 185 10.21 -33.97 -23.39
N GLY A 186 9.67 -34.71 -24.37
CA GLY A 186 8.23 -34.78 -24.68
C GLY A 186 7.74 -33.72 -25.65
N ALA A 187 8.65 -32.99 -26.32
CA ALA A 187 8.28 -32.13 -27.44
C ALA A 187 7.87 -33.00 -28.64
N TYR A 188 6.96 -32.53 -29.50
CA TYR A 188 6.64 -33.26 -30.73
C TYR A 188 7.67 -33.03 -31.84
N ASN A 189 8.63 -32.12 -31.65
CA ASN A 189 9.74 -31.91 -32.58
C ASN A 189 11.07 -31.58 -31.90
N ALA A 190 12.15 -31.56 -32.68
CA ALA A 190 13.50 -31.26 -32.20
C ALA A 190 13.75 -29.77 -31.92
N GLN A 191 12.77 -28.90 -32.19
CA GLN A 191 12.85 -27.45 -31.98
C GLN A 191 12.16 -27.01 -30.67
N GLY A 192 11.67 -27.98 -29.89
CA GLY A 192 11.13 -27.76 -28.55
C GLY A 192 9.66 -27.38 -28.51
N TRP A 193 8.88 -27.76 -29.52
CA TRP A 193 7.44 -27.49 -29.56
C TRP A 193 6.61 -28.57 -28.85
N PHE A 194 5.61 -28.12 -28.10
CA PHE A 194 4.70 -28.94 -27.32
C PHE A 194 3.24 -28.59 -27.66
N ASN A 195 2.41 -29.61 -27.84
CA ASN A 195 0.97 -29.44 -27.74
C ASN A 195 0.62 -29.31 -26.25
N LEU A 196 -0.23 -28.37 -25.86
CA LEU A 196 -0.73 -28.24 -24.49
C LEU A 196 -1.92 -29.20 -24.30
N PRO A 197 -1.73 -30.40 -23.70
CA PRO A 197 -2.68 -31.51 -23.81
C PRO A 197 -4.05 -31.19 -23.19
N SER A 198 -4.08 -30.46 -22.08
CA SER A 198 -5.29 -30.03 -21.39
C SER A 198 -5.86 -28.70 -21.88
N ALA A 199 -5.18 -28.00 -22.81
CA ALA A 199 -5.61 -26.70 -23.33
C ALA A 199 -6.13 -26.83 -24.77
N THR A 200 -7.41 -27.15 -24.89
CA THR A 200 -8.09 -27.17 -26.20
C THR A 200 -8.40 -25.75 -26.62
N ARG A 201 -8.20 -25.46 -27.90
CA ARG A 201 -8.50 -24.14 -28.47
C ARG A 201 -10.00 -23.87 -28.47
N SER A 202 -10.39 -22.61 -28.47
CA SER A 202 -11.77 -22.17 -28.68
C SER A 202 -11.76 -20.74 -29.18
N ILE A 203 -12.83 -20.31 -29.85
CA ILE A 203 -12.94 -18.92 -30.29
C ILE A 203 -13.29 -18.06 -29.08
N GLY A 204 -12.50 -17.02 -28.82
CA GLY A 204 -12.76 -16.09 -27.72
C GLY A 204 -11.49 -15.60 -27.02
N TRP A 205 -11.71 -14.83 -25.95
CA TRP A 205 -10.66 -14.41 -25.02
C TRP A 205 -10.24 -15.54 -24.10
N HIS A 206 -8.94 -15.65 -23.90
CA HIS A 206 -8.28 -16.65 -23.07
C HIS A 206 -7.21 -16.01 -22.20
N GLU A 207 -7.09 -16.48 -20.96
CA GLU A 207 -6.03 -16.06 -20.03
C GLU A 207 -4.82 -16.98 -20.23
N GLY A 208 -3.69 -16.45 -20.66
CA GLY A 208 -2.42 -17.14 -20.68
C GLY A 208 -1.62 -16.84 -19.42
N LYS A 209 -1.01 -17.88 -18.83
CA LYS A 209 -0.19 -17.72 -17.62
C LYS A 209 1.04 -18.61 -17.63
N ILE A 210 2.19 -18.02 -17.35
CA ILE A 210 3.47 -18.71 -17.15
C ILE A 210 3.96 -18.43 -15.74
N ILE A 211 4.12 -19.48 -14.95
CA ILE A 211 4.82 -19.41 -13.66
C ILE A 211 6.25 -19.89 -13.86
N VAL A 212 7.19 -19.02 -13.52
CA VAL A 212 8.63 -19.33 -13.48
C VAL A 212 9.02 -19.55 -12.03
N SER A 213 9.65 -20.69 -11.73
CA SER A 213 10.21 -20.95 -10.40
C SER A 213 11.56 -20.26 -10.23
N ALA A 214 12.00 -20.11 -8.98
CA ALA A 214 13.41 -19.92 -8.66
C ALA A 214 14.29 -20.98 -9.34
N PRO A 215 15.58 -20.68 -9.60
CA PRO A 215 16.43 -21.60 -10.33
C PRO A 215 16.73 -22.83 -9.46
N ALA A 216 16.67 -24.01 -10.08
CA ALA A 216 17.09 -25.25 -9.48
C ALA A 216 18.62 -25.26 -9.26
N ALA A 217 19.14 -26.28 -8.56
CA ALA A 217 20.56 -26.40 -8.26
C ALA A 217 21.46 -26.42 -9.51
N ASP A 218 20.94 -26.82 -10.67
CA ASP A 218 21.66 -26.80 -11.93
C ASP A 218 21.61 -25.44 -12.65
N GLY A 219 20.87 -24.46 -12.13
CA GLY A 219 20.69 -23.11 -12.67
C GLY A 219 19.55 -22.97 -13.67
N THR A 220 18.75 -24.01 -13.91
CA THR A 220 17.56 -23.96 -14.78
C THR A 220 16.31 -23.54 -14.01
N ASN A 221 15.34 -22.92 -14.67
CA ASN A 221 14.06 -22.55 -14.08
C ASN A 221 12.98 -23.57 -14.49
N THR A 222 12.12 -23.97 -13.56
CA THR A 222 10.90 -24.72 -13.91
C THR A 222 9.83 -23.75 -14.38
N LEU A 223 9.21 -24.08 -15.50
CA LEU A 223 8.17 -23.31 -16.18
C LEU A 223 6.87 -24.12 -16.13
N ALA A 224 5.81 -23.51 -15.62
CA ALA A 224 4.47 -24.07 -15.59
C ALA A 224 3.51 -23.18 -16.37
N VAL A 225 2.80 -23.77 -17.34
CA VAL A 225 1.88 -23.04 -18.23
C VAL A 225 0.45 -23.34 -17.87
N TYR A 226 -0.40 -22.32 -17.85
CA TYR A 226 -1.84 -22.44 -17.67
C TYR A 226 -2.53 -21.67 -18.79
N ILE A 227 -3.71 -22.15 -19.18
CA ILE A 227 -4.65 -21.45 -20.06
C ILE A 227 -5.98 -21.40 -19.32
N ASP A 228 -6.61 -20.24 -19.25
CA ASP A 228 -7.86 -19.97 -18.54
C ASP A 228 -7.78 -20.32 -17.05
N ASN A 229 -8.91 -20.77 -16.49
CA ASN A 229 -9.09 -21.11 -15.07
C ASN A 229 -8.48 -22.47 -14.67
N MET A 230 -7.44 -22.94 -15.37
CA MET A 230 -6.76 -24.18 -15.05
C MET A 230 -6.17 -24.15 -13.63
N VAL A 231 -6.49 -25.17 -12.85
CA VAL A 231 -5.90 -25.41 -11.52
C VAL A 231 -4.67 -26.32 -11.57
N THR A 232 -4.45 -26.98 -12.70
CA THR A 232 -3.28 -27.83 -12.97
C THR A 232 -2.64 -27.33 -14.26
N PRO A 233 -1.31 -27.14 -14.29
CA PRO A 233 -0.65 -26.61 -15.47
C PRO A 233 -0.82 -27.55 -16.66
N ALA A 234 -1.03 -26.96 -17.84
CA ALA A 234 -1.11 -27.69 -19.10
C ALA A 234 0.20 -28.41 -19.42
N ILE A 235 1.34 -27.79 -19.10
CA ILE A 235 2.64 -28.43 -19.09
C ILE A 235 3.51 -27.89 -17.95
N VAL A 236 4.42 -28.72 -17.46
CA VAL A 236 5.53 -28.33 -16.59
C VAL A 236 6.83 -28.82 -17.22
N LYS A 237 7.76 -27.91 -17.48
CA LYS A 237 9.05 -28.20 -18.12
C LYS A 237 10.14 -27.29 -17.57
N ASN A 238 11.39 -27.73 -17.64
CA ASN A 238 12.52 -26.89 -17.26
C ASN A 238 13.03 -26.10 -18.47
N SER A 239 13.59 -24.93 -18.19
CA SER A 239 14.47 -24.24 -19.13
C SER A 239 15.69 -25.12 -19.44
N LYS A 240 16.32 -24.91 -20.60
CA LYS A 240 17.53 -25.64 -21.00
C LYS A 240 18.80 -24.82 -20.84
N THR A 241 18.66 -23.50 -20.78
CA THR A 241 19.76 -22.59 -20.47
C THR A 241 19.66 -22.12 -19.03
N LYS A 242 20.82 -21.68 -18.53
CA LYS A 242 20.98 -21.05 -17.22
C LYS A 242 20.96 -19.54 -17.41
N GLY A 243 20.46 -18.82 -16.42
CA GLY A 243 20.58 -17.35 -16.37
C GLY A 243 19.29 -16.56 -16.56
N GLY A 244 18.12 -17.19 -16.51
CA GLY A 244 16.83 -16.50 -16.44
C GLY A 244 16.38 -15.82 -17.74
N PHE A 245 15.50 -14.83 -17.61
CA PHE A 245 14.83 -14.15 -18.73
C PHE A 245 15.05 -12.63 -18.65
N ASN A 246 15.10 -11.92 -19.78
CA ASN A 246 15.25 -10.46 -19.82
C ASN A 246 14.34 -9.75 -20.81
N VAL A 247 13.56 -10.49 -21.61
CA VAL A 247 12.63 -9.91 -22.58
C VAL A 247 11.27 -10.57 -22.45
N LEU A 248 10.22 -9.76 -22.50
CA LEU A 248 8.86 -10.20 -22.82
C LEU A 248 8.58 -9.84 -24.27
N GLU A 249 8.03 -10.75 -25.06
CA GLU A 249 7.78 -10.56 -26.50
C GLU A 249 6.33 -10.86 -26.84
N LEU A 250 5.72 -10.02 -27.67
CA LEU A 250 4.50 -10.33 -28.39
C LEU A 250 4.86 -10.61 -29.85
N SER A 251 4.36 -11.71 -30.41
CA SER A 251 4.54 -12.10 -31.80
C SER A 251 3.17 -12.25 -32.46
N CYS A 252 2.93 -11.53 -33.55
CA CYS A 252 1.70 -11.53 -34.34
C CYS A 252 1.98 -11.71 -35.85
N ALA A 253 0.93 -11.97 -36.63
CA ALA A 253 0.96 -12.00 -38.10
C ALA A 253 2.00 -12.98 -38.70
N TYR A 254 2.27 -14.09 -38.03
CA TYR A 254 2.99 -15.22 -38.61
C TYR A 254 2.08 -16.13 -39.46
N GLY A 255 0.77 -15.87 -39.45
CA GLY A 255 -0.23 -16.46 -40.33
C GLY A 255 -1.25 -15.42 -40.82
N THR A 256 -2.18 -15.82 -41.68
CA THR A 256 -3.17 -14.90 -42.30
C THR A 256 -4.30 -14.48 -41.36
N SER A 257 -4.25 -14.83 -40.08
CA SER A 257 -5.15 -14.37 -39.01
C SER A 257 -4.30 -13.92 -37.84
N THR A 258 -4.74 -12.89 -37.11
CA THR A 258 -3.99 -12.29 -36.00
C THR A 258 -4.72 -12.48 -34.68
N ALA A 259 -3.98 -12.75 -33.62
CA ALA A 259 -4.45 -12.63 -32.25
C ALA A 259 -4.59 -11.15 -31.87
N TYR A 260 -5.34 -10.96 -30.80
CA TYR A 260 -5.36 -9.74 -30.02
C TYR A 260 -4.75 -10.06 -28.66
N PHE A 261 -4.04 -9.10 -28.06
CA PHE A 261 -3.49 -9.19 -26.71
C PHE A 261 -3.99 -8.03 -25.86
N ASP A 262 -4.18 -8.30 -24.57
CA ASP A 262 -4.66 -7.33 -23.60
C ASP A 262 -4.17 -7.70 -22.19
N ASP A 263 -4.28 -6.75 -21.25
CA ASP A 263 -4.11 -6.97 -19.81
C ASP A 263 -2.87 -7.80 -19.40
N ILE A 264 -1.69 -7.41 -19.86
CA ILE A 264 -0.43 -8.12 -19.57
C ILE A 264 0.07 -7.73 -18.19
N SER A 265 0.55 -8.69 -17.40
CA SER A 265 1.26 -8.41 -16.15
C SER A 265 2.48 -9.29 -15.93
N VAL A 266 3.48 -8.75 -15.24
CA VAL A 266 4.63 -9.49 -14.71
C VAL A 266 4.72 -9.21 -13.22
N THR A 267 4.63 -10.26 -12.41
CA THR A 267 4.57 -10.15 -10.94
C THR A 267 5.56 -11.10 -10.28
N GLN A 268 6.25 -10.66 -9.24
CA GLN A 268 7.19 -11.52 -8.52
C GLN A 268 6.44 -12.47 -7.58
N LEU A 269 6.87 -13.73 -7.53
CA LEU A 269 6.39 -14.70 -6.54
C LEU A 269 7.32 -14.70 -5.34
N LEU A 270 6.91 -13.99 -4.30
CA LEU A 270 7.64 -13.88 -3.04
C LEU A 270 7.12 -14.89 -2.02
N PRO A 271 7.98 -15.42 -1.13
CA PRO A 271 7.49 -16.11 0.06
C PRO A 271 6.60 -15.13 0.84
N LEU A 272 5.31 -15.49 0.94
CA LEU A 272 4.35 -14.71 1.70
C LEU A 272 4.58 -15.01 3.18
N SER A 273 5.09 -14.03 3.90
CA SER A 273 5.26 -14.13 5.34
C SER A 273 4.05 -13.49 6.00
N GLY A 274 3.12 -14.32 6.47
CA GLY A 274 1.94 -13.82 7.19
C GLY A 274 2.33 -13.09 8.48
N LEU A 275 3.38 -13.56 9.14
CA LEU A 275 3.92 -13.00 10.37
C LEU A 275 5.31 -12.37 10.14
N ILE A 276 5.61 -11.29 10.86
CA ILE A 276 6.94 -10.68 10.90
C ILE A 276 7.99 -11.65 11.49
N SER A 277 7.63 -12.52 12.43
CA SER A 277 8.54 -13.51 13.00
C SER A 277 9.11 -14.45 11.94
N ASP A 278 8.26 -14.87 11.00
CA ASP A 278 8.64 -15.79 9.93
C ASP A 278 9.60 -15.09 8.96
N ALA A 279 9.38 -13.80 8.67
CA ALA A 279 10.28 -12.98 7.87
C ALA A 279 11.65 -12.82 8.56
N LYS A 280 11.67 -12.51 9.87
CA LYS A 280 12.93 -12.40 10.64
C LYS A 280 13.74 -13.71 10.68
N ALA A 281 13.09 -14.86 10.48
CA ALA A 281 13.76 -16.17 10.41
C ALA A 281 14.42 -16.46 9.05
N LEU A 282 14.11 -15.68 8.00
CA LEU A 282 14.71 -15.83 6.68
C LEU A 282 16.19 -15.38 6.67
N ALA A 283 16.97 -15.96 5.77
CA ALA A 283 18.36 -15.57 5.56
C ALA A 283 18.47 -14.16 4.95
N ASP A 284 19.56 -13.45 5.23
CA ASP A 284 19.83 -12.18 4.54
C ASP A 284 19.92 -12.38 3.02
N GLY A 285 19.47 -11.41 2.25
CA GLY A 285 19.34 -11.48 0.79
C GLY A 285 18.07 -12.20 0.30
N THR A 286 17.21 -12.68 1.20
CA THR A 286 15.93 -13.30 0.82
C THR A 286 14.88 -12.22 0.58
N ASN A 287 14.21 -12.22 -0.57
CA ASN A 287 13.07 -11.33 -0.77
C ASN A 287 11.84 -11.84 -0.03
N VAL A 288 11.03 -10.93 0.49
CA VAL A 288 9.85 -11.25 1.30
C VAL A 288 8.71 -10.29 1.00
N ALA A 289 7.49 -10.79 1.10
CA ALA A 289 6.28 -9.98 1.15
C ALA A 289 5.60 -10.12 2.50
N LEU A 290 5.34 -8.99 3.15
CA LEU A 290 4.61 -8.86 4.42
C LEU A 290 3.30 -8.11 4.15
N PRO A 291 2.18 -8.81 3.95
CA PRO A 291 0.90 -8.15 3.74
C PRO A 291 0.34 -7.59 5.05
N SER A 292 -0.40 -6.49 4.93
CA SER A 292 -1.28 -5.98 5.99
C SER A 292 -0.60 -5.69 7.33
N LYS A 293 0.52 -4.96 7.30
CA LYS A 293 1.20 -4.48 8.52
C LYS A 293 0.74 -3.06 8.84
N ILE A 294 0.71 -2.71 10.12
CA ILE A 294 0.35 -1.36 10.55
C ILE A 294 1.62 -0.54 10.66
N LEU A 295 1.66 0.58 9.95
CA LEU A 295 2.73 1.57 10.08
C LEU A 295 2.66 2.20 11.48
N THR A 296 3.69 2.02 12.30
CA THR A 296 3.75 2.60 13.66
C THR A 296 4.69 3.78 13.78
N VAL A 297 5.63 3.92 12.84
CA VAL A 297 6.38 5.16 12.61
C VAL A 297 6.43 5.42 11.12
N ALA A 298 6.00 6.62 10.72
CA ALA A 298 5.98 7.07 9.34
C ALA A 298 7.27 7.84 8.97
N PRO A 299 7.58 7.98 7.65
CA PRO A 299 8.74 8.72 7.20
C PRO A 299 8.71 10.17 7.69
N GLY A 300 9.85 10.69 8.16
CA GLY A 300 9.90 12.05 8.71
C GLY A 300 9.21 12.22 10.07
N GLY A 301 8.74 11.14 10.71
CA GLY A 301 8.21 11.14 12.08
C GLY A 301 9.21 11.57 13.16
N GLY A 302 10.45 11.92 12.79
CA GLY A 302 11.47 12.40 13.73
C GLY A 302 12.50 11.36 14.15
N LEU A 303 12.56 10.21 13.45
CA LEU A 303 13.77 9.38 13.42
C LEU A 303 14.93 10.25 12.94
N ALA A 304 15.93 10.46 13.78
CA ALA A 304 17.07 11.30 13.44
C ALA A 304 17.91 10.65 12.33
N GLY A 305 17.81 11.19 11.10
CA GLY A 305 18.81 10.97 10.04
C GLY A 305 18.41 10.05 8.90
N ASP A 306 17.19 9.53 8.83
CA ASP A 306 16.79 8.65 7.71
C ASP A 306 15.34 8.88 7.26
N SER A 307 15.17 9.59 6.13
CA SER A 307 13.87 9.84 5.50
C SER A 307 13.27 8.59 4.85
N ASP A 308 14.06 7.52 4.71
CA ASP A 308 13.67 6.30 4.04
C ASP A 308 13.33 5.17 5.01
N VAL A 309 13.42 5.39 6.33
CA VAL A 309 13.10 4.37 7.34
C VAL A 309 11.68 4.53 7.89
N VAL A 310 11.00 3.40 8.00
CA VAL A 310 9.72 3.25 8.69
C VAL A 310 9.71 2.01 9.58
N TYR A 311 8.73 1.93 10.47
CA TYR A 311 8.50 0.75 11.29
C TYR A 311 7.08 0.26 11.10
N VAL A 312 6.95 -1.06 10.96
CA VAL A 312 5.66 -1.72 10.81
C VAL A 312 5.47 -2.81 11.86
N GLU A 313 4.24 -2.97 12.30
CA GLU A 313 3.82 -3.94 13.32
C GLU A 313 2.68 -4.82 12.85
N GLU A 314 2.62 -6.02 13.42
CA GLU A 314 1.40 -6.83 13.36
C GLU A 314 0.28 -6.17 14.15
N SER A 315 -0.96 -6.26 13.66
CA SER A 315 -2.14 -5.75 14.37
C SER A 315 -2.33 -6.37 15.76
N GLY A 316 -1.95 -7.64 15.93
CA GLY A 316 -1.92 -8.35 17.20
C GLY A 316 -0.67 -8.11 18.05
N ARG A 317 0.28 -7.28 17.58
CA ARG A 317 1.57 -6.96 18.23
C ARG A 317 2.45 -8.16 18.57
N THR A 318 2.35 -9.20 17.76
CA THR A 318 3.19 -10.39 17.89
C THR A 318 4.57 -10.20 17.28
N GLY A 319 4.79 -9.12 16.53
CA GLY A 319 6.07 -8.80 15.92
C GLY A 319 6.06 -7.41 15.28
N ALA A 320 7.25 -6.86 15.12
CA ALA A 320 7.52 -5.57 14.53
C ALA A 320 8.85 -5.61 13.77
N ILE A 321 9.01 -4.80 12.73
CA ILE A 321 10.25 -4.81 11.94
C ILE A 321 10.55 -3.43 11.36
N ARG A 322 11.83 -3.06 11.37
CA ARG A 322 12.34 -1.92 10.62
C ARG A 322 12.24 -2.18 9.12
N VAL A 323 11.84 -1.17 8.37
CA VAL A 323 11.72 -1.22 6.91
C VAL A 323 12.43 0.00 6.35
N HIS A 324 13.48 -0.23 5.56
CA HIS A 324 14.17 0.77 4.78
C HIS A 324 13.57 0.78 3.37
N ALA A 325 12.87 1.86 3.04
CA ALA A 325 12.04 2.04 1.87
C ALA A 325 12.39 3.35 1.16
N PRO A 326 13.29 3.31 0.17
CA PRO A 326 13.70 4.49 -0.58
C PRO A 326 12.51 5.26 -1.17
N GLY A 327 12.43 6.56 -0.91
CA GLY A 327 11.39 7.43 -1.47
C GLY A 327 10.01 7.31 -0.81
N VAL A 328 9.91 6.61 0.33
CA VAL A 328 8.65 6.41 1.08
C VAL A 328 8.00 7.73 1.49
N ALA A 329 8.76 8.82 1.65
CA ALA A 329 8.22 10.16 1.92
C ALA A 329 7.25 10.64 0.83
N ALA A 330 7.44 10.22 -0.43
CA ALA A 330 6.55 10.56 -1.54
C ALA A 330 5.20 9.83 -1.50
N LEU A 331 5.13 8.69 -0.79
CA LEU A 331 3.92 7.88 -0.66
C LEU A 331 2.91 8.49 0.32
N LYS A 332 3.30 9.52 1.08
CA LYS A 332 2.43 10.24 2.03
C LYS A 332 1.71 9.30 3.03
N LEU A 333 2.41 8.25 3.44
CA LEU A 333 1.91 7.29 4.43
C LEU A 333 1.89 7.90 5.83
N GLY A 334 1.00 7.43 6.68
CA GLY A 334 0.87 7.86 8.06
C GLY A 334 0.70 6.72 9.06
N GLU A 335 1.07 6.99 10.32
CA GLU A 335 0.90 6.04 11.41
C GLU A 335 -0.56 5.55 11.46
N GLY A 336 -0.75 4.24 11.65
CA GLY A 336 -2.05 3.58 11.51
C GLY A 336 -2.39 3.12 10.09
N ASP A 337 -1.68 3.56 9.04
CA ASP A 337 -1.91 3.00 7.71
C ASP A 337 -1.56 1.50 7.67
N VAL A 338 -2.45 0.72 7.08
CA VAL A 338 -2.19 -0.68 6.73
C VAL A 338 -1.43 -0.69 5.42
N VAL A 339 -0.24 -1.27 5.45
CA VAL A 339 0.67 -1.34 4.33
C VAL A 339 1.00 -2.79 3.97
N GLY A 340 1.14 -3.06 2.68
CA GLY A 340 1.92 -4.19 2.19
C GLY A 340 3.37 -3.77 2.09
N VAL A 341 4.29 -4.59 2.59
CA VAL A 341 5.73 -4.37 2.47
C VAL A 341 6.32 -5.47 1.60
N VAL A 342 7.10 -5.09 0.60
CA VAL A 342 7.85 -6.00 -0.27
C VAL A 342 9.29 -5.53 -0.28
N GLY A 343 10.26 -6.40 -0.01
CA GLY A 343 11.67 -6.02 -0.03
C GLY A 343 12.59 -7.19 0.30
N THR A 344 13.83 -6.89 0.67
CA THR A 344 14.86 -7.91 0.93
C THR A 344 15.19 -7.99 2.42
N ILE A 345 15.28 -9.19 2.98
CA ILE A 345 15.74 -9.40 4.35
C ILE A 345 17.21 -8.99 4.45
N ALA A 346 17.53 -8.17 5.44
CA ALA A 346 18.87 -7.78 5.78
C ALA A 346 19.07 -7.78 7.30
N SER A 347 20.33 -7.76 7.72
CA SER A 347 20.69 -7.64 9.13
C SER A 347 21.69 -6.51 9.34
N ALA A 348 21.49 -5.70 10.37
CA ALA A 348 22.44 -4.69 10.82
C ALA A 348 22.33 -4.55 12.34
N ASN A 349 23.45 -4.36 13.03
CA ASN A 349 23.50 -4.15 14.47
C ASN A 349 22.75 -5.22 15.32
N GLY A 350 22.64 -6.45 14.81
CA GLY A 350 21.92 -7.52 15.51
C GLY A 350 20.39 -7.48 15.38
N GLU A 351 19.85 -6.58 14.55
CA GLU A 351 18.44 -6.54 14.15
C GLU A 351 18.27 -7.04 12.71
N LYS A 352 17.18 -7.79 12.47
CA LYS A 352 16.67 -8.11 11.13
C LYS A 352 15.74 -7.00 10.67
N TYR A 353 15.91 -6.54 9.44
CA TYR A 353 15.07 -5.51 8.81
C TYR A 353 14.77 -5.85 7.35
N ILE A 354 13.82 -5.12 6.74
CA ILE A 354 13.56 -5.20 5.30
C ILE A 354 14.27 -4.04 4.62
N ASP A 355 15.18 -4.33 3.69
CA ASP A 355 15.93 -3.37 2.89
C ASP A 355 15.35 -3.22 1.48
N ASN A 356 15.62 -2.07 0.84
CA ASN A 356 15.11 -1.70 -0.49
C ASN A 356 13.62 -2.00 -0.66
N ALA A 357 12.84 -1.64 0.35
CA ALA A 357 11.44 -2.02 0.43
C ALA A 357 10.55 -1.09 -0.39
N PHE A 358 9.53 -1.67 -1.01
CA PHE A 358 8.39 -0.99 -1.59
C PHE A 358 7.19 -1.13 -0.64
N LEU A 359 6.52 -0.02 -0.36
CA LEU A 359 5.29 0.01 0.44
C LEU A 359 4.08 0.32 -0.44
N THR A 360 3.00 -0.42 -0.23
CA THR A 360 1.69 -0.13 -0.82
C THR A 360 0.68 0.13 0.29
N ARG A 361 0.01 1.29 0.27
CA ARG A 361 -1.13 1.54 1.16
C ARG A 361 -2.28 0.61 0.77
N VAL A 362 -2.70 -0.23 1.70
CA VAL A 362 -3.83 -1.16 1.53
C VAL A 362 -5.11 -0.53 2.07
N ASN A 363 -5.03 0.03 3.28
CA ASN A 363 -6.15 0.72 3.95
C ASN A 363 -5.60 1.65 5.04
N GLY A 364 -6.46 2.48 5.65
CA GLY A 364 -6.18 3.14 6.93
C GLY A 364 -6.83 2.34 8.06
N VAL A 365 -6.10 2.08 9.14
CA VAL A 365 -6.70 1.65 10.40
C VAL A 365 -6.31 2.61 11.51
N LYS A 366 -6.93 2.40 12.66
CA LYS A 366 -6.60 3.12 13.87
C LYS A 366 -5.11 2.91 14.21
N PRO A 367 -4.37 3.99 14.53
CA PRO A 367 -3.01 3.88 15.05
C PRO A 367 -2.93 2.97 16.28
N LEU A 368 -1.83 2.23 16.36
CA LEU A 368 -1.55 1.33 17.48
C LEU A 368 -1.10 2.14 18.70
N ASP A 369 -1.85 2.07 19.82
CA ASP A 369 -1.45 2.69 21.10
C ASP A 369 -0.12 2.09 21.62
N ALA A 370 0.91 2.88 21.96
CA ALA A 370 2.20 2.33 22.41
C ALA A 370 2.09 1.29 23.56
N VAL A 371 2.75 0.13 23.45
CA VAL A 371 2.70 -0.92 24.49
C VAL A 371 3.58 -0.52 25.67
N GLY A 372 3.00 -0.48 26.87
CA GLY A 372 3.75 -0.27 28.11
C GLY A 372 4.70 -1.43 28.42
N MET A 373 5.97 -1.14 28.68
CA MET A 373 6.96 -2.15 29.09
C MET A 373 8.04 -1.59 30.02
N SER A 374 8.63 -2.46 30.84
CA SER A 374 9.81 -2.13 31.65
C SER A 374 11.04 -1.96 30.76
N ASN A 375 12.07 -1.27 31.26
CA ASN A 375 13.30 -1.09 30.50
C ASN A 375 13.97 -2.43 30.16
N LYS A 376 13.96 -3.37 31.11
CA LYS A 376 14.44 -4.74 30.86
C LYS A 376 13.71 -5.44 29.71
N ALA A 377 12.38 -5.28 29.61
CA ALA A 377 11.61 -5.87 28.53
C ALA A 377 11.84 -5.15 27.19
N ALA A 378 11.99 -3.83 27.23
CA ALA A 378 12.38 -3.03 26.06
C ALA A 378 13.77 -3.39 25.52
N CYS A 379 14.65 -3.93 26.36
CA CYS A 379 15.96 -4.40 25.95
C CYS A 379 15.97 -5.82 25.38
N ASP A 380 14.84 -6.53 25.37
CA ASP A 380 14.75 -7.87 24.78
C ASP A 380 14.70 -7.81 23.25
N LYS A 381 15.27 -8.81 22.57
CA LYS A 381 15.24 -8.89 21.10
C LYS A 381 13.82 -8.95 20.53
N ALA A 382 12.86 -9.45 21.29
CA ALA A 382 11.46 -9.48 20.90
C ALA A 382 10.86 -8.07 20.78
N ALA A 383 11.40 -7.07 21.49
CA ALA A 383 10.94 -5.69 21.44
C ALA A 383 11.48 -4.91 20.23
N LEU A 384 12.50 -5.41 19.52
CA LEU A 384 13.09 -4.71 18.36
C LEU A 384 12.06 -4.49 17.25
N GLY A 385 11.92 -3.21 16.88
CA GLY A 385 10.95 -2.67 15.93
C GLY A 385 9.62 -2.25 16.56
N MET A 386 9.33 -2.61 17.81
CA MET A 386 8.03 -2.33 18.44
C MET A 386 7.91 -0.88 18.86
N PHE A 387 6.71 -0.31 18.71
CA PHE A 387 6.29 0.97 19.25
C PHE A 387 5.79 0.81 20.68
N VAL A 388 6.57 1.37 21.60
CA VAL A 388 6.48 1.09 23.03
C VAL A 388 6.36 2.36 23.84
N LYS A 389 5.90 2.20 25.08
CA LYS A 389 5.94 3.21 26.13
C LYS A 389 6.77 2.67 27.28
N ILE A 390 7.84 3.38 27.63
CA ILE A 390 8.72 3.05 28.76
C ILE A 390 8.78 4.23 29.74
N TRP A 391 9.34 4.00 30.92
CA TRP A 391 9.42 4.99 31.97
C TRP A 391 10.68 4.81 32.80
N GLY A 392 11.13 5.87 33.48
CA GLY A 392 12.29 5.78 34.37
C GLY A 392 12.84 7.13 34.79
N ALA A 393 13.75 7.11 35.76
CA ALA A 393 14.52 8.28 36.16
C ALA A 393 15.66 8.55 35.17
N VAL A 394 15.80 9.79 34.73
CA VAL A 394 16.88 10.26 33.84
C VAL A 394 18.21 10.15 34.56
N GLN A 395 19.13 9.36 34.02
CA GLN A 395 20.46 9.12 34.55
C GLN A 395 21.49 10.10 33.98
N SER A 396 21.35 10.46 32.70
CA SER A 396 22.25 11.38 32.00
C SER A 396 21.55 12.01 30.81
N VAL A 397 22.06 13.18 30.39
CA VAL A 397 21.55 13.95 29.25
C VAL A 397 22.72 14.27 28.31
N GLY A 398 22.59 13.88 27.05
CA GLY A 398 23.52 14.17 25.96
C GLY A 398 23.02 15.26 25.02
N SER A 399 23.77 15.53 23.95
CA SER A 399 23.40 16.54 22.95
C SER A 399 22.13 16.18 22.18
N ASP A 400 21.96 14.91 21.82
CA ASP A 400 20.87 14.37 20.99
C ASP A 400 20.05 13.26 21.69
N ASN A 401 20.34 12.99 22.96
CA ASN A 401 19.79 11.86 23.69
C ASN A 401 19.71 12.11 25.20
N PHE A 402 19.00 11.24 25.91
CA PHE A 402 19.11 11.08 27.37
C PHE A 402 18.93 9.61 27.74
N VAL A 403 19.38 9.20 28.92
CA VAL A 403 19.31 7.81 29.38
C VAL A 403 18.36 7.69 30.55
N ILE A 404 17.45 6.72 30.55
CA ILE A 404 16.50 6.46 31.64
C ILE A 404 16.69 5.09 32.27
N SER A 405 16.36 4.98 33.56
CA SER A 405 16.36 3.72 34.30
C SER A 405 15.10 3.61 35.17
N ASP A 406 14.40 2.49 35.07
CA ASP A 406 13.31 2.08 35.97
C ASP A 406 13.80 1.24 37.16
N GLY A 407 15.12 1.06 37.29
CA GLY A 407 15.74 0.21 38.31
C GLY A 407 15.92 -1.26 37.89
N SER A 408 15.48 -1.66 36.69
CA SER A 408 15.57 -3.05 36.19
C SER A 408 16.97 -3.47 35.69
N ALA A 409 18.02 -2.78 36.17
CA ALA A 409 19.45 -2.97 35.88
C ALA A 409 19.93 -2.63 34.46
N VAL A 410 19.03 -2.47 33.48
CA VAL A 410 19.40 -2.07 32.11
C VAL A 410 18.77 -0.71 31.77
N PRO A 411 19.56 0.37 31.75
CA PRO A 411 19.08 1.67 31.28
C PRO A 411 18.79 1.65 29.77
N VAL A 412 17.86 2.50 29.33
CA VAL A 412 17.53 2.69 27.90
C VAL A 412 17.96 4.08 27.48
N THR A 413 18.70 4.16 26.38
CA THR A 413 19.03 5.43 25.72
C THR A 413 17.86 5.87 24.86
N VAL A 414 17.32 7.06 25.12
CA VAL A 414 16.28 7.69 24.34
C VAL A 414 16.92 8.68 23.36
N LYS A 415 16.83 8.38 22.07
CA LYS A 415 17.25 9.26 20.98
C LYS A 415 16.10 10.22 20.65
N CYS A 416 16.34 11.52 20.82
CA CYS A 416 15.30 12.55 20.70
C CYS A 416 15.78 13.79 19.92
N GLY A 417 16.94 13.73 19.28
CA GLY A 417 17.46 14.82 18.47
C GLY A 417 18.06 15.98 19.26
N ALA A 418 18.80 16.83 18.56
CA ALA A 418 19.54 17.94 19.17
C ALA A 418 18.65 19.15 19.52
N THR A 419 17.55 19.33 18.81
CA THR A 419 16.69 20.53 18.90
C THR A 419 15.65 20.46 20.02
N MET A 420 15.33 19.27 20.52
CA MET A 420 14.34 19.10 21.57
C MET A 420 14.90 19.51 22.94
N THR A 421 14.07 20.21 23.72
CA THR A 421 14.28 20.40 25.16
C THR A 421 14.21 19.06 25.88
N LYS A 422 15.29 18.70 26.58
CA LYS A 422 15.44 17.41 27.28
C LYS A 422 15.09 17.57 28.77
N PRO A 423 14.64 16.50 29.45
CA PRO A 423 14.48 16.49 30.90
C PRO A 423 15.84 16.63 31.61
N ASN A 424 15.83 17.02 32.88
CA ASN A 424 17.03 17.08 33.71
C ASN A 424 17.38 15.72 34.30
N THR A 425 18.65 15.53 34.65
CA THR A 425 19.06 14.35 35.44
C THR A 425 18.28 14.29 36.75
N GLY A 426 17.75 13.09 37.06
CA GLY A 426 16.91 12.82 38.23
C GLY A 426 15.41 12.92 37.95
N ASP A 427 14.99 13.58 36.86
CA ASP A 427 13.58 13.64 36.49
C ASP A 427 13.06 12.23 36.17
N VAL A 428 11.88 11.89 36.67
CA VAL A 428 11.18 10.69 36.22
C VAL A 428 10.38 11.07 34.99
N VAL A 429 10.49 10.28 33.92
CA VAL A 429 9.79 10.54 32.65
C VAL A 429 9.10 9.28 32.14
N ARG A 430 8.12 9.47 31.26
CA ARG A 430 7.51 8.44 30.41
C ARG A 430 7.76 8.83 28.96
N VAL A 431 8.17 7.87 28.15
CA VAL A 431 8.64 8.09 26.78
C VAL A 431 7.99 7.07 25.86
N ARG A 432 7.61 7.51 24.65
CA ARG A 432 7.12 6.64 23.58
C ARG A 432 8.03 6.68 22.37
N GLY A 433 8.14 5.58 21.66
CA GLY A 433 8.95 5.50 20.46
C GLY A 433 9.17 4.05 20.07
N VAL A 434 10.05 3.84 19.10
CA VAL A 434 10.39 2.50 18.63
C VAL A 434 11.68 2.02 19.25
N ILE A 435 11.69 0.77 19.71
CA ILE A 435 12.92 0.11 20.13
C ILE A 435 13.70 -0.36 18.90
N ASP A 436 14.97 -0.01 18.83
CA ASP A 436 15.93 -0.47 17.82
C ASP A 436 17.27 -0.80 18.51
N ASN A 437 18.25 -1.26 17.75
CA ASN A 437 19.62 -1.47 18.18
C ASN A 437 20.58 -0.72 17.25
N ASP A 438 21.26 0.29 17.79
CA ASP A 438 22.25 1.09 17.05
C ASP A 438 23.67 0.47 17.08
N GLY A 439 23.79 -0.76 17.61
CA GLY A 439 25.05 -1.48 17.76
C GLY A 439 25.72 -1.24 19.13
N THR A 440 25.25 -0.24 19.89
CA THR A 440 25.69 0.00 21.28
C THR A 440 24.77 -0.62 22.33
N GLY A 441 23.59 -1.06 21.89
CA GLY A 441 22.56 -1.68 22.72
C GLY A 441 21.16 -1.23 22.29
N PRO A 442 20.11 -1.66 23.01
CA PRO A 442 18.75 -1.22 22.75
C PRO A 442 18.61 0.28 22.98
N VAL A 443 18.14 0.98 21.95
CA VAL A 443 17.82 2.40 21.97
C VAL A 443 16.34 2.57 21.69
N LEU A 444 15.74 3.60 22.27
CA LEU A 444 14.41 4.04 21.90
C LEU A 444 14.56 5.26 20.98
N TYR A 445 14.13 5.12 19.73
CA TYR A 445 13.96 6.24 18.83
C TYR A 445 12.60 6.88 19.05
N MET A 446 12.62 8.10 19.58
CA MET A 446 11.44 8.91 19.80
C MET A 446 11.21 9.77 18.55
N ASN A 447 9.94 9.92 18.18
CA ASN A 447 9.54 10.97 17.25
C ASN A 447 9.95 12.32 17.89
N ASN A 448 10.65 13.19 17.18
CA ASN A 448 11.24 14.44 17.71
C ASN A 448 10.17 15.50 18.04
N GLU A 449 9.12 15.10 18.75
CA GLU A 449 7.95 15.88 19.14
C GLU A 449 7.81 15.85 20.66
N GLN A 450 7.44 17.01 21.21
CA GLN A 450 7.35 17.18 22.66
C GLN A 450 6.31 16.26 23.31
N VAL A 451 5.30 15.80 22.56
CA VAL A 451 4.23 14.92 23.06
C VAL A 451 4.70 13.48 23.31
N ASP A 452 5.82 13.08 22.74
CA ASP A 452 6.33 11.70 22.87
C ASP A 452 7.05 11.43 24.18
N TRP A 453 7.30 12.46 24.98
CA TRP A 453 7.66 12.28 26.38
C TRP A 453 6.89 13.21 27.31
N THR A 454 6.81 12.83 28.57
CA THR A 454 6.18 13.63 29.62
C THR A 454 6.83 13.31 30.96
N MET A 455 6.67 14.20 31.94
CA MET A 455 7.08 13.92 33.31
C MET A 455 6.30 12.70 33.85
N GLY A 456 6.97 11.88 34.65
CA GLY A 456 6.39 10.67 35.24
C GLY A 456 5.23 10.98 36.17
N ALA A 457 5.25 12.15 36.81
CA ALA A 457 4.18 12.65 37.65
C ALA A 457 3.00 13.25 36.87
N ALA A 458 3.08 13.42 35.55
CA ALA A 458 1.95 13.93 34.79
C ALA A 458 0.83 12.89 34.76
N ASP A 459 -0.43 13.34 34.81
CA ASP A 459 -1.56 12.41 34.74
C ASP A 459 -1.78 11.85 33.33
N TYR A 460 -1.08 12.41 32.34
CA TYR A 460 -1.34 12.15 30.93
C TYR A 460 -0.10 12.19 30.03
N GLN A 461 -0.25 11.60 28.85
CA GLN A 461 0.69 11.71 27.74
C GLN A 461 -0.14 11.81 26.44
N PRO A 462 -0.23 12.99 25.81
CA PRO A 462 -1.06 13.20 24.61
C PRO A 462 -0.59 12.33 23.45
N LEU A 463 -1.50 11.72 22.70
CA LEU A 463 -1.17 10.99 21.47
C LEU A 463 -0.70 11.97 20.38
N PRO A 464 0.40 11.69 19.64
CA PRO A 464 0.76 12.51 18.49
C PRO A 464 -0.30 12.36 17.40
N PHE A 465 -0.47 13.40 16.57
CA PHE A 465 -1.28 13.26 15.37
C PHE A 465 -0.55 12.37 14.35
N PRO A 466 -1.23 11.35 13.80
CA PRO A 466 -0.61 10.41 12.88
C PRO A 466 -0.31 11.02 11.52
N GLY A 467 0.81 10.58 10.94
CA GLY A 467 1.16 10.74 9.53
C GLY A 467 1.63 12.12 9.09
N ALA A 468 2.06 12.19 7.81
CA ALA A 468 2.66 13.39 7.21
C ALA A 468 1.74 14.61 7.23
N TYR A 469 0.43 14.38 7.28
CA TYR A 469 -0.58 15.43 7.29
C TYR A 469 -1.16 15.74 8.67
N LYS A 470 -0.84 14.96 9.72
CA LYS A 470 -1.32 15.23 11.09
C LYS A 470 -2.85 15.35 11.21
N TYR A 471 -3.60 14.52 10.48
CA TYR A 471 -5.06 14.42 10.65
C TYR A 471 -5.40 13.70 11.95
N ALA A 472 -6.46 14.13 12.62
CA ALA A 472 -7.05 13.35 13.70
C ALA A 472 -7.70 12.09 13.11
N ARG A 473 -7.17 10.90 13.43
CA ARG A 473 -7.74 9.61 12.99
C ARG A 473 -8.55 8.90 14.08
N ASP A 474 -8.72 9.55 15.23
CA ASP A 474 -9.28 8.93 16.42
C ASP A 474 -10.05 9.97 17.22
N PHE A 475 -11.33 9.69 17.46
CA PHE A 475 -12.27 10.59 18.10
C PHE A 475 -13.10 9.86 19.13
N LEU A 476 -13.63 10.61 20.08
CA LEU A 476 -14.86 10.23 20.74
C LEU A 476 -16.04 10.60 19.87
N VAL A 477 -17.00 9.71 19.75
CA VAL A 477 -18.23 9.94 18.99
C VAL A 477 -19.47 9.61 19.81
N VAL A 478 -20.56 10.32 19.56
CA VAL A 478 -21.88 10.05 20.14
C VAL A 478 -22.99 10.44 19.17
N GLY A 479 -24.06 9.65 19.12
CA GLY A 479 -25.20 9.81 18.20
C GLY A 479 -25.82 8.45 17.86
N PRO A 480 -26.63 8.37 16.79
CA PRO A 480 -27.33 9.49 16.15
C PRO A 480 -28.34 10.13 17.11
N PHE A 481 -28.53 11.44 16.99
CA PHE A 481 -29.64 12.19 17.58
C PHE A 481 -30.61 12.58 16.47
N ALA A 482 -31.89 12.28 16.64
CA ALA A 482 -32.90 12.57 15.64
C ALA A 482 -34.14 13.17 16.31
N ASP A 483 -34.72 14.19 15.68
CA ASP A 483 -36.00 14.76 16.05
C ASP A 483 -36.84 14.97 14.79
N SER A 484 -37.95 14.22 14.70
CA SER A 484 -38.87 14.27 13.56
C SER A 484 -39.57 15.62 13.36
N THR A 485 -39.54 16.50 14.37
CA THR A 485 -40.10 17.85 14.28
C THR A 485 -39.16 18.83 13.58
N LEU A 486 -37.86 18.49 13.47
CA LEU A 486 -36.84 19.31 12.82
C LEU A 486 -36.68 18.89 11.35
N THR A 487 -37.47 19.52 10.47
CA THR A 487 -37.60 19.10 9.07
C THR A 487 -36.54 19.66 8.12
N THR A 488 -35.61 20.49 8.60
CA THR A 488 -34.54 21.06 7.77
C THR A 488 -33.17 20.85 8.42
N ASP A 489 -32.15 20.77 7.58
CA ASP A 489 -30.74 20.61 7.96
C ASP A 489 -30.32 21.77 8.89
N ALA A 490 -30.68 23.00 8.52
CA ALA A 490 -30.48 24.19 9.35
C ALA A 490 -31.13 24.08 10.75
N ALA A 491 -32.34 23.52 10.84
CA ALA A 491 -33.03 23.36 12.12
C ALA A 491 -32.34 22.31 13.00
N ARG A 492 -31.91 21.18 12.41
CA ARG A 492 -31.16 20.13 13.13
C ARG A 492 -29.76 20.61 13.55
N LEU A 493 -29.04 21.29 12.66
CA LEU A 493 -27.74 21.89 12.98
C LEU A 493 -27.86 22.98 14.05
N GLY A 494 -28.97 23.73 14.06
CA GLY A 494 -29.27 24.76 15.04
C GLY A 494 -29.69 24.26 16.42
N HIS A 495 -30.10 22.99 16.53
CA HIS A 495 -30.74 22.44 17.74
C HIS A 495 -29.74 21.76 18.68
N ASP A 496 -29.73 22.13 19.96
CA ASP A 496 -28.77 21.58 20.93
C ASP A 496 -29.24 20.23 21.50
N PHE A 497 -28.77 19.14 20.89
CA PHE A 497 -29.11 17.78 21.34
C PHE A 497 -28.38 17.37 22.64
N ILE A 498 -27.30 18.06 23.02
CA ILE A 498 -26.62 17.84 24.31
C ILE A 498 -27.48 18.40 25.45
N ALA A 499 -28.05 19.59 25.26
CA ALA A 499 -29.00 20.19 26.20
C ALA A 499 -30.20 19.27 26.42
N ASP A 500 -30.81 18.75 25.36
CA ASP A 500 -31.91 17.80 25.47
C ASP A 500 -31.53 16.51 26.21
N ALA A 501 -30.41 15.90 25.80
CA ALA A 501 -29.96 14.62 26.36
C ALA A 501 -29.62 14.72 27.86
N THR A 502 -29.21 15.89 28.33
CA THR A 502 -28.84 16.13 29.73
C THR A 502 -29.94 16.83 30.54
N GLY A 503 -31.09 17.15 29.94
CA GLY A 503 -32.13 17.94 30.59
C GLY A 503 -31.67 19.35 30.96
N GLY A 504 -30.79 19.95 30.14
CA GLY A 504 -30.23 21.29 30.29
C GLY A 504 -29.07 21.40 31.29
N GLN A 505 -28.51 20.27 31.76
CA GLN A 505 -27.37 20.29 32.68
C GLN A 505 -26.02 20.56 31.99
N ALA A 506 -25.94 20.32 30.68
CA ALA A 506 -24.84 20.70 29.82
C ALA A 506 -25.40 21.03 28.43
N ASP A 507 -24.66 21.81 27.66
CA ASP A 507 -24.99 22.19 26.28
C ASP A 507 -23.71 22.19 25.42
N GLU A 508 -23.81 22.51 24.13
CA GLU A 508 -22.66 22.56 23.21
C GLU A 508 -21.55 23.53 23.66
N THR A 509 -21.88 24.50 24.53
CA THR A 509 -20.96 25.54 25.02
C THR A 509 -20.38 25.24 26.41
N THR A 510 -21.01 24.36 27.18
CA THR A 510 -20.63 24.06 28.58
C THR A 510 -20.20 22.62 28.80
N LEU A 511 -20.41 21.74 27.80
CA LEU A 511 -20.10 20.31 27.87
C LEU A 511 -18.68 20.03 28.42
N TRP A 512 -17.69 20.81 28.00
CA TRP A 512 -16.28 20.62 28.35
C TRP A 512 -15.96 20.82 29.84
N GLN A 513 -16.78 21.58 30.58
CA GLN A 513 -16.65 21.76 32.03
C GLN A 513 -17.64 20.91 32.85
N SER A 514 -18.57 20.23 32.18
CA SER A 514 -19.69 19.56 32.83
C SER A 514 -19.34 18.17 33.37
N ALA A 515 -20.25 17.59 34.16
CA ALA A 515 -20.19 16.18 34.55
C ALA A 515 -20.37 15.22 33.36
N TYR A 516 -20.91 15.69 32.22
CA TYR A 516 -21.14 14.94 30.98
C TYR A 516 -19.99 15.06 29.98
N ARG A 517 -18.85 15.61 30.42
CA ARG A 517 -17.66 15.82 29.59
C ARG A 517 -17.28 14.56 28.79
N PRO A 518 -16.85 14.69 27.52
CA PRO A 518 -16.56 13.55 26.68
C PRO A 518 -15.40 12.71 27.24
N ALA A 519 -15.69 11.44 27.52
CA ALA A 519 -14.74 10.39 27.83
C ALA A 519 -15.36 9.03 27.45
N PRO A 520 -14.56 7.99 27.13
CA PRO A 520 -15.09 6.69 26.75
C PRO A 520 -15.99 6.12 27.85
N GLY A 521 -17.21 5.71 27.49
CA GLY A 521 -18.17 5.13 28.42
C GLY A 521 -19.00 6.13 29.23
N VAL A 522 -18.74 7.44 29.12
CA VAL A 522 -19.59 8.46 29.76
C VAL A 522 -20.92 8.56 29.02
N ALA A 523 -22.02 8.47 29.77
CA ALA A 523 -23.37 8.59 29.23
C ALA A 523 -23.70 10.05 28.88
N LEU A 524 -24.47 10.22 27.81
CA LEU A 524 -25.07 11.49 27.39
C LEU A 524 -26.54 11.19 27.09
N GLY A 525 -27.40 11.35 28.11
CA GLY A 525 -28.77 10.86 28.07
C GLY A 525 -28.84 9.34 27.96
N ASP A 526 -29.54 8.84 26.93
CA ASP A 526 -29.64 7.42 26.60
C ASP A 526 -28.50 6.92 25.68
N LYS A 527 -27.59 7.81 25.28
CA LYS A 527 -26.42 7.51 24.45
C LYS A 527 -25.15 7.44 25.31
N VAL A 528 -24.06 6.96 24.72
CA VAL A 528 -22.76 6.83 25.38
C VAL A 528 -21.66 7.28 24.43
N TRP A 529 -20.73 8.08 24.94
CA TRP A 529 -19.49 8.41 24.23
C TRP A 529 -18.65 7.15 24.02
N LYS A 530 -18.30 6.87 22.77
CA LYS A 530 -17.42 5.76 22.40
C LYS A 530 -16.27 6.24 21.56
N ARG A 531 -15.14 5.53 21.61
CA ARG A 531 -14.01 5.75 20.69
C ARG A 531 -14.43 5.26 19.29
N SER A 532 -14.17 6.06 18.25
CA SER A 532 -14.41 5.68 16.86
C SER A 532 -13.56 4.47 16.45
N SER A 533 -14.00 3.71 15.45
CA SER A 533 -13.28 2.59 14.84
C SER A 533 -11.99 3.01 14.12
N GLY A 534 -11.86 4.29 13.73
CA GLY A 534 -10.62 4.91 13.25
C GLY A 534 -10.13 4.41 11.88
N VAL A 535 -11.05 4.15 10.95
CA VAL A 535 -10.70 3.68 9.60
C VAL A 535 -10.54 4.88 8.67
N GLY A 536 -9.31 5.14 8.21
CA GLY A 536 -9.01 6.22 7.26
C GLY A 536 -8.56 7.53 7.92
N ASP A 537 -8.66 8.62 7.17
CA ASP A 537 -8.30 9.98 7.59
C ASP A 537 -9.53 10.78 8.10
N ASN A 538 -10.68 10.12 8.17
CA ASN A 538 -11.97 10.67 8.58
C ASN A 538 -12.70 9.65 9.50
N VAL A 539 -13.72 10.12 10.21
CA VAL A 539 -14.69 9.27 10.89
C VAL A 539 -15.89 9.09 9.99
N SER A 540 -16.23 7.85 9.65
CA SER A 540 -17.50 7.52 9.00
C SER A 540 -18.56 7.18 10.06
N PHE A 541 -19.51 8.07 10.27
CA PHE A 541 -20.59 7.85 11.24
C PHE A 541 -21.52 6.70 10.84
N ILE A 542 -21.57 6.32 9.57
CA ILE A 542 -22.33 5.15 9.10
C ILE A 542 -21.67 3.85 9.58
N THR A 543 -20.34 3.79 9.59
CA THR A 543 -19.60 2.66 10.15
C THR A 543 -19.82 2.58 11.67
N GLU A 544 -19.84 3.73 12.34
CA GLU A 544 -20.08 3.78 13.79
C GLU A 544 -21.53 3.49 14.17
N TYR A 545 -22.48 3.92 13.34
CA TYR A 545 -23.92 3.89 13.58
C TYR A 545 -24.65 3.42 12.30
N PRO A 546 -24.67 2.10 12.03
CA PRO A 546 -25.17 1.55 10.77
C PRO A 546 -26.69 1.67 10.58
N THR A 547 -27.42 2.16 11.58
CA THR A 547 -28.88 2.33 11.55
C THR A 547 -29.25 3.74 11.98
N ASN A 548 -30.33 4.29 11.40
CA ASN A 548 -30.92 5.59 11.77
C ASN A 548 -29.98 6.79 11.58
N ASN A 549 -29.22 6.80 10.49
CA ASN A 549 -28.27 7.86 10.18
C ASN A 549 -28.84 9.01 9.34
N THR A 550 -30.08 8.89 8.86
CA THR A 550 -30.78 9.89 8.03
C THR A 550 -31.51 10.91 8.91
N ASN A 551 -31.44 12.19 8.56
CA ASN A 551 -31.99 13.32 9.31
C ASN A 551 -31.54 13.30 10.79
N SER A 552 -30.25 13.07 10.99
CA SER A 552 -29.65 12.83 12.30
C SER A 552 -28.46 13.75 12.54
N VAL A 553 -28.17 14.02 13.81
CA VAL A 553 -26.97 14.72 14.27
C VAL A 553 -26.05 13.76 15.00
N PHE A 554 -24.76 13.99 14.83
CA PHE A 554 -23.67 13.28 15.48
C PHE A 554 -22.72 14.29 16.09
N TYR A 555 -22.01 13.86 17.12
CA TYR A 555 -20.90 14.64 17.67
C TYR A 555 -19.61 13.83 17.59
N ALA A 556 -18.52 14.50 17.24
CA ALA A 556 -17.15 14.02 17.34
C ALA A 556 -16.35 14.94 18.26
N HIS A 557 -15.47 14.39 19.08
CA HIS A 557 -14.73 15.14 20.09
C HIS A 557 -13.30 14.63 20.27
N ILE A 558 -12.37 15.56 20.48
CA ILE A 558 -11.03 15.30 21.01
C ILE A 558 -10.62 16.37 22.03
N TRP A 559 -9.73 16.00 22.95
CA TRP A 559 -8.99 16.94 23.79
C TRP A 559 -7.64 17.26 23.12
N LEU A 560 -7.50 18.45 22.57
CA LEU A 560 -6.29 18.90 21.87
C LEU A 560 -5.27 19.48 22.85
N TYR A 561 -4.10 18.86 22.96
CA TYR A 561 -2.97 19.40 23.71
C TYR A 561 -2.18 20.40 22.87
N SER A 562 -1.97 21.59 23.42
CA SER A 562 -1.07 22.61 22.91
C SER A 562 0.08 22.86 23.89
N PRO A 563 1.35 22.79 23.46
CA PRO A 563 2.49 23.03 24.35
C PRO A 563 2.66 24.50 24.76
N THR A 564 2.07 25.43 24.02
CA THR A 564 2.13 26.87 24.24
C THR A 564 0.80 27.53 23.88
N ASP A 565 0.62 28.78 24.29
CA ASP A 565 -0.44 29.63 23.74
C ASP A 565 -0.09 29.92 22.27
N GLN A 566 -1.01 29.65 21.35
CA GLN A 566 -0.76 29.82 19.92
C GLN A 566 -2.05 29.95 19.12
N ILE A 567 -1.92 30.43 17.88
CA ILE A 567 -3.03 30.56 16.93
C ILE A 567 -2.67 29.73 15.70
N LEU A 568 -3.56 28.81 15.33
CA LEU A 568 -3.38 27.94 14.17
C LEU A 568 -4.59 27.96 13.24
N GLY A 569 -4.45 27.40 12.05
CA GLY A 569 -5.57 27.14 11.15
C GLY A 569 -6.14 25.75 11.40
N MET A 570 -7.44 25.57 11.12
CA MET A 570 -8.07 24.25 11.16
C MET A 570 -8.80 23.99 9.85
N ARG A 571 -8.54 22.84 9.25
CA ARG A 571 -9.29 22.31 8.11
C ARG A 571 -10.37 21.36 8.61
N ILE A 572 -11.52 21.42 7.96
CA ILE A 572 -12.71 20.66 8.33
C ILE A 572 -13.28 20.01 7.07
N GLY A 573 -13.72 18.76 7.17
CA GLY A 573 -14.72 18.20 6.27
C GLY A 573 -15.89 17.62 7.04
N SER A 574 -17.08 17.66 6.44
CA SER A 574 -18.31 17.13 7.03
C SER A 574 -19.30 16.68 5.97
N ASP A 575 -20.14 15.70 6.32
CA ASP A 575 -21.28 15.24 5.51
C ASP A 575 -22.53 15.15 6.40
N ASP A 576 -23.49 16.06 6.30
CA ASP A 576 -23.63 17.19 5.36
C ASP A 576 -23.04 18.48 5.95
N CYS A 577 -23.57 18.98 7.07
CA CYS A 577 -23.21 20.28 7.64
C CYS A 577 -22.53 20.11 8.99
N SER A 578 -21.76 21.12 9.43
CA SER A 578 -21.10 21.09 10.73
C SER A 578 -21.06 22.41 11.47
N ARG A 579 -20.90 22.30 12.79
CA ARG A 579 -20.47 23.37 13.69
C ARG A 579 -19.27 22.88 14.47
N VAL A 580 -18.35 23.79 14.77
CA VAL A 580 -17.19 23.50 15.61
C VAL A 580 -17.15 24.43 16.81
N TYR A 581 -16.96 23.83 17.97
CA TYR A 581 -16.78 24.52 19.25
C TYR A 581 -15.40 24.23 19.79
N VAL A 582 -14.70 25.29 20.21
CA VAL A 582 -13.41 25.20 20.92
C VAL A 582 -13.59 25.81 22.30
N ASP A 583 -13.39 25.01 23.34
CA ASP A 583 -13.63 25.39 24.74
C ASP A 583 -15.01 26.05 24.94
N GLY A 584 -16.00 25.50 24.23
CA GLY A 584 -17.39 25.96 24.28
C GLY A 584 -17.71 27.17 23.40
N GLN A 585 -16.72 27.82 22.80
CA GLN A 585 -16.93 28.91 21.86
C GLN A 585 -17.17 28.34 20.45
N GLN A 586 -18.29 28.69 19.81
CA GLN A 586 -18.51 28.37 18.40
C GLN A 586 -17.50 29.13 17.53
N CYS A 587 -16.63 28.39 16.84
CA CYS A 587 -15.60 28.94 15.95
C CYS A 587 -15.96 28.77 14.46
N TYR A 588 -16.92 27.90 14.15
CA TYR A 588 -17.33 27.61 12.79
C TYR A 588 -18.78 27.12 12.70
N GLU A 589 -19.40 27.44 11.57
CA GLU A 589 -20.67 26.88 11.11
C GLU A 589 -20.67 26.84 9.57
N THR A 590 -21.21 25.76 9.00
CA THR A 590 -21.39 25.64 7.54
C THR A 590 -22.23 26.80 7.00
N PRO A 591 -21.70 27.61 6.06
CA PRO A 591 -22.40 28.82 5.59
C PRO A 591 -23.70 28.57 4.82
N ASP A 592 -23.81 27.43 4.12
CA ASP A 592 -24.97 27.08 3.29
C ASP A 592 -25.47 25.67 3.64
N THR A 593 -26.46 25.61 4.52
CA THR A 593 -27.12 24.38 4.98
C THR A 593 -28.24 23.92 4.05
N THR A 594 -28.41 24.54 2.88
CA THR A 594 -29.47 24.16 1.92
C THR A 594 -28.98 23.19 0.85
N LYS A 595 -27.68 22.91 0.82
CA LYS A 595 -27.05 22.01 -0.15
C LYS A 595 -26.44 20.82 0.58
N GLY A 596 -26.97 19.64 0.29
CA GLY A 596 -26.31 18.39 0.68
C GLY A 596 -24.91 18.34 0.07
N ARG A 597 -23.94 17.86 0.85
CA ARG A 597 -22.53 17.80 0.46
C ARG A 597 -21.86 16.58 1.08
N SER A 598 -21.02 15.92 0.31
CA SER A 598 -20.20 14.83 0.82
C SER A 598 -19.04 15.36 1.66
N GLU A 599 -18.59 14.55 2.62
CA GLU A 599 -17.38 14.82 3.39
C GLU A 599 -16.19 14.81 2.44
N SER A 600 -15.33 15.81 2.61
CA SER A 600 -14.10 15.93 1.86
C SER A 600 -13.08 16.66 2.71
N GLN A 601 -11.88 16.11 2.77
CA GLN A 601 -10.79 16.69 3.56
C GLN A 601 -10.51 18.15 3.20
N GLY A 602 -10.48 18.99 4.23
CA GLY A 602 -10.24 20.42 4.09
C GLY A 602 -11.21 21.15 3.17
N GLN A 603 -12.44 20.63 3.07
CA GLN A 603 -13.57 21.27 2.39
C GLN A 603 -13.82 22.68 2.93
N ASP A 604 -13.69 22.86 4.24
CA ASP A 604 -13.82 24.15 4.93
C ASP A 604 -12.56 24.51 5.73
N SER A 605 -12.48 25.76 6.20
CA SER A 605 -11.41 26.18 7.10
C SER A 605 -11.81 27.23 8.12
N ILE A 606 -11.12 27.15 9.26
CA ILE A 606 -11.04 28.18 10.28
C ILE A 606 -9.65 28.78 10.20
N GLY A 607 -9.54 30.05 9.83
CA GLY A 607 -8.23 30.68 9.63
C GLY A 607 -7.50 31.07 10.92
N PHE A 608 -8.24 31.22 12.01
CA PHE A 608 -7.71 31.67 13.31
C PHE A 608 -8.38 30.88 14.43
N LEU A 609 -7.75 29.79 14.84
CA LEU A 609 -8.15 28.99 15.99
C LEU A 609 -7.19 29.30 17.15
N PRO A 610 -7.61 30.11 18.14
CA PRO A 610 -6.81 30.36 19.33
C PRO A 610 -6.79 29.11 20.21
N LEU A 611 -5.60 28.69 20.62
CA LEU A 611 -5.39 27.64 21.61
C LEU A 611 -4.61 28.20 22.79
N HIS A 612 -5.02 27.81 23.98
CA HIS A 612 -4.22 28.03 25.18
C HIS A 612 -3.30 26.83 25.45
N THR A 613 -2.24 27.07 26.21
CA THR A 613 -1.33 26.04 26.72
C THR A 613 -2.13 25.01 27.51
N GLY A 614 -1.83 23.72 27.30
CA GLY A 614 -2.56 22.61 27.90
C GLY A 614 -3.66 22.07 26.98
N PHE A 615 -4.75 21.58 27.56
CA PHE A 615 -5.83 20.93 26.79
C PHE A 615 -6.95 21.89 26.43
N ASN A 616 -7.32 21.86 25.16
CA ASN A 616 -8.42 22.60 24.56
C ASN A 616 -9.46 21.56 24.09
N SER A 617 -10.74 21.75 24.40
CA SER A 617 -11.83 20.88 24.00
C SER A 617 -12.25 21.21 22.58
N ILE A 618 -12.13 20.27 21.65
CA ILE A 618 -12.62 20.42 20.27
C ILE A 618 -13.86 19.54 20.11
N LEU A 619 -15.03 20.17 19.99
CA LEU A 619 -16.30 19.49 19.74
C LEU A 619 -16.79 19.84 18.34
N MET A 620 -17.03 18.82 17.53
CA MET A 620 -17.67 18.93 16.24
C MET A 620 -19.07 18.36 16.31
N LYS A 621 -20.04 19.15 15.86
CA LYS A 621 -21.39 18.72 15.56
C LYS A 621 -21.50 18.51 14.07
N VAL A 622 -22.05 17.38 13.64
CA VAL A 622 -22.28 17.06 12.24
C VAL A 622 -23.74 16.66 12.07
N GLU A 623 -24.40 17.32 11.13
CA GLU A 623 -25.77 17.04 10.74
C GLU A 623 -25.75 16.29 9.40
N ASN A 624 -26.58 15.27 9.27
CA ASN A 624 -26.75 14.49 8.04
C ASN A 624 -28.22 14.45 7.63
N GLY A 625 -28.50 14.91 6.42
CA GLY A 625 -29.78 14.77 5.76
C GLY A 625 -29.99 13.34 5.28
N THR A 626 -29.20 12.88 4.30
CA THR A 626 -29.34 11.53 3.70
C THR A 626 -28.02 11.01 3.12
N GLY A 627 -27.83 9.69 3.10
CA GLY A 627 -26.71 9.07 2.38
C GLY A 627 -25.49 8.92 3.25
N GLY A 628 -24.34 9.45 2.79
CA GLY A 628 -23.06 9.48 3.50
C GLY A 628 -23.15 10.21 4.85
N CYS A 629 -22.18 10.00 5.73
CA CYS A 629 -22.04 10.83 6.94
C CYS A 629 -20.64 10.65 7.51
N GLY A 630 -19.90 11.75 7.68
CA GLY A 630 -18.56 11.70 8.21
C GLY A 630 -17.99 13.05 8.60
N VAL A 631 -16.80 13.01 9.19
CA VAL A 631 -16.07 14.19 9.66
C VAL A 631 -14.56 13.97 9.63
N ASP A 632 -13.81 15.01 9.31
CA ASP A 632 -12.35 15.05 9.46
C ASP A 632 -11.89 16.42 9.95
N ILE A 633 -10.76 16.44 10.66
CA ILE A 633 -10.04 17.67 11.02
C ILE A 633 -8.54 17.54 10.84
N GLN A 634 -7.94 18.65 10.46
CA GLN A 634 -6.49 18.83 10.42
C GLN A 634 -6.12 20.19 11.00
N PHE A 635 -5.11 20.20 11.87
CA PHE A 635 -4.52 21.43 12.40
C PHE A 635 -3.30 21.82 11.56
N VAL A 636 -3.31 23.05 11.07
CA VAL A 636 -2.39 23.53 10.05
C VAL A 636 -1.82 24.89 10.43
N ASP A 637 -0.74 25.29 9.77
CA ASP A 637 -0.26 26.66 9.86
C ASP A 637 -1.34 27.64 9.36
N SER A 638 -1.71 28.61 10.21
CA SER A 638 -2.71 29.63 9.87
C SER A 638 -2.28 30.48 8.65
N SER A 639 -0.98 30.63 8.44
CA SER A 639 -0.38 31.33 7.30
C SER A 639 -0.27 30.49 6.03
N ASN A 640 -0.37 29.17 6.14
CA ASN A 640 -0.25 28.24 5.01
C ASN A 640 -1.21 27.05 5.16
N GLN A 641 -2.50 27.32 4.97
CA GLN A 641 -3.54 26.31 5.12
C GLN A 641 -3.63 25.36 3.91
N GLY A 642 -2.86 25.56 2.83
CA GLY A 642 -2.92 24.75 1.61
C GLY A 642 -4.20 24.94 0.77
N THR A 643 -4.45 24.03 -0.17
CA THR A 643 -5.71 23.93 -0.94
C THR A 643 -6.58 22.79 -0.38
N ALA A 644 -7.88 22.78 -0.68
CA ALA A 644 -8.76 21.66 -0.32
C ALA A 644 -8.21 20.31 -0.85
N GLY A 645 -8.46 19.21 -0.10
CA GLY A 645 -7.88 17.89 -0.30
C GLY A 645 -6.49 17.71 0.34
N TYR A 646 -5.79 16.61 0.02
CA TYR A 646 -4.42 16.29 0.50
C TYR A 646 -3.31 17.29 0.03
N GLY A 647 -3.67 18.50 -0.43
CA GLY A 647 -2.80 19.43 -1.13
C GLY A 647 -2.18 20.51 -0.25
N GLY A 648 -0.91 20.32 0.14
CA GLY A 648 0.02 21.40 0.51
C GLY A 648 -0.08 21.99 1.93
N ALA A 649 -1.07 21.58 2.73
CA ALA A 649 -1.14 21.99 4.13
C ALA A 649 -0.02 21.30 4.94
N VAL A 650 0.70 22.09 5.74
CA VAL A 650 1.74 21.60 6.65
C VAL A 650 1.11 21.42 8.02
N GLY A 651 1.11 20.18 8.53
CA GLY A 651 0.61 19.87 9.86
C GLY A 651 1.42 20.60 10.94
N TRP A 652 0.73 21.11 11.97
CA TRP A 652 1.41 21.86 13.02
C TRP A 652 2.16 20.92 13.99
N PRO A 653 3.48 21.09 14.19
CA PRO A 653 4.26 20.17 15.02
C PRO A 653 3.98 20.34 16.51
N GLY A 654 4.19 19.28 17.29
CA GLY A 654 4.15 19.32 18.75
C GLY A 654 2.75 19.38 19.38
N LEU A 655 1.69 19.36 18.57
CA LEU A 655 0.33 19.11 19.06
C LEU A 655 0.16 17.63 19.37
N GLY A 656 -0.75 17.34 20.30
CA GLY A 656 -1.22 15.98 20.53
C GLY A 656 -2.67 15.98 20.95
N TYR A 657 -3.24 14.80 21.17
CA TYR A 657 -4.63 14.69 21.58
C TYR A 657 -4.86 13.61 22.64
N LEU A 658 -5.97 13.72 23.36
CA LEU A 658 -6.49 12.67 24.21
C LEU A 658 -7.97 12.43 23.88
N LEU A 659 -8.42 11.22 24.17
CA LEU A 659 -9.84 10.86 24.10
C LEU A 659 -10.52 10.88 25.44
N ALA A 660 -9.81 11.19 26.51
CA ALA A 660 -10.40 11.39 27.82
C ALA A 660 -9.73 12.60 28.45
N ASN A 661 -10.51 13.43 29.13
CA ASN A 661 -9.98 14.59 29.82
C ASN A 661 -9.01 14.12 30.91
N PRO A 662 -7.80 14.68 30.98
CA PRO A 662 -6.85 14.38 32.05
C PRO A 662 -7.19 15.01 33.41
N ILE A 663 -8.11 15.98 33.47
CA ILE A 663 -8.53 16.67 34.69
C ILE A 663 -9.62 15.85 35.42
N ALA A 664 -9.33 14.57 35.63
CA ALA A 664 -10.08 13.67 36.47
C ALA A 664 -9.20 13.15 37.61
N LEU A 665 -8.61 14.08 38.38
CA LEU A 665 -8.29 13.96 39.81
C LEU A 665 -8.39 15.33 40.47
#